data_AF-A0A8C4LBS7-F1
#
_entry.id   AF-A0A8C4LBS7-F1
#
_cell.length_a   1.000
_cell.length_b   1.000
_cell.length_c   1.000
_cell.angle_alpha   90.00
_cell.angle_beta   90.00
_cell.angle_gamma   90.00
#
_symmetry.space_group_name_H-M   'P 1'
#
loop_
_entity.id
_entity.type
_entity.pdbx_description
1 polymer ?
#
loop_
_entity_poly.entity_id
_entity_poly.type
_entity_poly.pdbx_seq_one_letter_code
_entity_poly.pdbx_strand_id
1 'polypeptide(L)'
;MSLSSSKVAPEAEPEGKQEAESASEKREPEAGPGPDPRSQWDPGTGPESERLLESSQGQKPELGWASGQSSEPPAASEQESQPRPSSARGDPPLSESQSGNQLPERSRCHTDCLEAPLSRAFAWLGWMVGSHPWIFLLAPMVLTAALGTGFVYLPKDEEEDLEEQYTPIGSPAKAERRFVQAHFTINDSYRFSASRKSIDVNFASVLVVSNTASLLEQETLSEISKLDEAVRALYVTQENGTEIPYDEVCAMDQGRCVPSNPLLAVWQANNNLNLKNITFPISTQAGQPLYLANLLGGVVLGEKIGTNQFLLEAKAMRLLYFLETEVREDNEHSKLWLIHFLNEFSKMQKSLALKKIQVVYFTSLSRQLEFEATSMTVIPLFHLAYLLIILFAVISCYRCDCIRNKMWVAAFGVISAALAVVSGFGLMLYIGVPFVIIVANSPFLILGVGVDDMFIMISAWQKTSLVDSIKQRLSNVYSKVAVSITITTTTNVLAFYTGIMTSFRSIQYFCIYTGTTLLFCYLYNITCFGAFLALDGKREVVCLRWLKKSETPDQKCSSLKKSCCLPFESLPEENEAEIHPMNLFFRDYFGPFLTTTESKFFVVLIYILYIVSSIYGCFQVEEGLDLRNLASDDSYITPYFNVEEEYFSDYGPRVMVIVTEALDYWDKDARQKLEKCLADFENNNYVDKSLTEFWLREYVKYMENNRQDVNDKNTFINSISSFLTDFPLFKCDINISSSHEIISSRAFIQTVGVSSSTNKKMMLLQFRSLAEKCEIPLMVYNRAFIYFDQYTAILENTVRNVVV
;
A
#
# COMPACT_ATOMS: atom_id res chain seq x y z
N MET A 1 38.26 1.57 39.11
CA MET A 1 38.30 2.96 38.59
C MET A 1 36.87 3.42 38.35
N SER A 2 36.60 4.71 38.49
CA SER A 2 35.24 5.27 38.60
C SER A 2 34.57 5.53 37.24
N LEU A 3 33.30 5.15 37.12
CA LEU A 3 32.37 5.66 36.11
C LEU A 3 31.59 6.84 36.72
N SER A 4 31.46 7.94 35.98
CA SER A 4 30.68 9.12 36.39
C SER A 4 29.36 9.19 35.63
N SER A 5 28.26 9.35 36.35
CA SER A 5 26.92 9.56 35.77
C SER A 5 26.66 11.04 35.49
N SER A 6 26.04 11.33 34.35
CA SER A 6 25.30 12.57 34.13
C SER A 6 24.29 12.43 32.97
N LYS A 7 23.03 12.15 33.31
CA LYS A 7 21.86 12.57 32.51
C LYS A 7 20.91 13.29 33.45
N VAL A 8 20.44 14.46 33.04
CA VAL A 8 19.50 15.31 33.78
C VAL A 8 18.11 15.13 33.18
N ALA A 9 17.08 15.21 34.03
CA ALA A 9 15.68 15.30 33.63
C ALA A 9 15.00 16.44 34.42
N PRO A 10 14.10 17.23 33.81
CA PRO A 10 13.02 17.91 34.51
C PRO A 10 11.89 16.90 34.77
N GLU A 11 11.38 16.72 35.98
CA GLU A 11 10.50 17.63 36.77
C GLU A 11 9.07 17.73 36.23
N ALA A 12 8.10 17.70 37.15
CA ALA A 12 6.68 17.53 36.87
C ALA A 12 5.82 18.28 37.91
N GLU A 13 4.55 18.52 37.55
CA GLU A 13 3.47 18.99 38.44
C GLU A 13 3.60 20.45 38.97
N PRO A 14 2.53 21.12 39.46
CA PRO A 14 1.34 20.56 40.14
C PRO A 14 -0.03 20.84 39.50
N GLU A 15 -1.04 20.18 40.08
CA GLU A 15 -2.47 20.33 39.80
C GLU A 15 -3.07 21.69 40.20
N GLY A 16 -4.29 21.97 39.71
CA GLY A 16 -5.37 22.42 40.59
C GLY A 16 -5.98 23.81 40.33
N LYS A 17 -7.13 23.82 39.63
CA LYS A 17 -8.28 24.68 39.98
C LYS A 17 -9.58 24.18 39.35
N GLN A 18 -10.69 24.46 40.03
CA GLN A 18 -12.06 24.05 39.72
C GLN A 18 -12.98 25.29 39.75
N GLU A 19 -14.20 25.13 39.22
CA GLU A 19 -15.34 26.08 39.30
C GLU A 19 -15.19 27.41 38.51
N ALA A 20 -16.23 27.99 37.91
CA ALA A 20 -17.59 27.49 37.60
C ALA A 20 -18.25 28.37 36.51
N GLU A 21 -19.38 27.91 35.95
CA GLU A 21 -20.47 28.58 35.19
C GLU A 21 -20.93 27.73 33.98
N SER A 22 -22.15 27.83 33.45
CA SER A 22 -23.47 28.00 34.09
C SER A 22 -24.54 27.48 33.10
N ALA A 23 -25.75 27.12 33.56
CA ALA A 23 -26.76 26.50 32.71
C ALA A 23 -27.67 27.52 31.99
N SER A 24 -27.93 27.33 30.70
CA SER A 24 -28.97 28.05 29.94
C SER A 24 -29.69 27.14 28.94
N GLU A 25 -30.68 26.46 29.49
CA GLU A 25 -31.76 25.69 28.88
C GLU A 25 -32.38 26.27 27.59
N LYS A 26 -32.53 25.42 26.55
CA LYS A 26 -33.76 25.32 25.72
C LYS A 26 -33.76 24.13 24.74
N ARG A 27 -34.70 23.20 24.93
CA ARG A 27 -35.12 22.14 24.00
C ARG A 27 -36.57 21.76 24.33
N GLU A 28 -37.43 21.67 23.32
CA GLU A 28 -38.68 20.86 23.21
C GLU A 28 -39.57 21.40 22.06
N PRO A 29 -40.58 20.65 21.55
CA PRO A 29 -40.84 19.21 21.67
C PRO A 29 -41.15 18.47 20.33
N GLU A 30 -41.14 17.14 20.41
CA GLU A 30 -41.95 16.12 19.70
C GLU A 30 -42.47 16.27 18.25
N ALA A 31 -42.31 15.20 17.44
CA ALA A 31 -43.45 14.37 16.98
C ALA A 31 -43.02 13.06 16.26
N GLY A 32 -43.72 11.96 16.54
CA GLY A 32 -43.90 10.77 15.67
C GLY A 32 -45.40 10.52 15.44
N PRO A 33 -45.88 9.47 14.74
CA PRO A 33 -45.23 8.16 14.48
C PRO A 33 -45.26 7.71 12.99
N GLY A 34 -44.99 6.42 12.71
CA GLY A 34 -45.02 5.78 11.38
C GLY A 34 -46.43 5.37 10.87
N PRO A 35 -46.60 4.37 9.96
CA PRO A 35 -45.81 3.12 9.86
C PRO A 35 -45.42 2.62 8.44
N ASP A 36 -44.81 1.43 8.42
CA ASP A 36 -44.40 0.58 7.28
C ASP A 36 -45.58 -0.09 6.55
N PRO A 37 -45.44 -0.47 5.25
CA PRO A 37 -46.01 -1.74 4.80
C PRO A 37 -45.12 -2.57 3.85
N ARG A 38 -45.25 -3.91 3.95
CA ARG A 38 -44.61 -4.90 3.06
C ARG A 38 -45.53 -5.39 1.92
N SER A 39 -44.92 -6.12 0.97
CA SER A 39 -45.51 -6.81 -0.20
C SER A 39 -45.93 -5.86 -1.35
N GLN A 40 -45.98 -6.28 -2.62
CA GLN A 40 -46.14 -7.65 -3.16
C GLN A 40 -45.43 -7.83 -4.53
N TRP A 41 -45.24 -9.06 -5.00
CA TRP A 41 -44.83 -9.36 -6.39
C TRP A 41 -45.98 -9.12 -7.38
N ASP A 42 -45.68 -8.65 -8.60
CA ASP A 42 -45.93 -9.43 -9.84
C ASP A 42 -45.19 -8.82 -11.07
N PRO A 43 -44.99 -9.58 -12.18
CA PRO A 43 -44.11 -9.18 -13.29
C PRO A 43 -44.80 -8.84 -14.64
N GLY A 44 -44.09 -8.11 -15.51
CA GLY A 44 -44.45 -7.80 -16.90
C GLY A 44 -44.68 -6.29 -17.16
N THR A 45 -44.51 -5.74 -18.38
CA THR A 45 -44.12 -6.31 -19.69
C THR A 45 -43.44 -5.24 -20.56
N GLY A 46 -42.41 -5.61 -21.35
CA GLY A 46 -41.79 -4.75 -22.38
C GLY A 46 -40.90 -5.58 -23.33
N PRO A 47 -40.71 -5.22 -24.62
CA PRO A 47 -40.52 -6.24 -25.66
C PRO A 47 -39.18 -6.25 -26.45
N GLU A 48 -38.76 -7.49 -26.77
CA GLU A 48 -38.21 -8.01 -28.04
C GLU A 48 -36.98 -7.42 -28.78
N SER A 49 -36.39 -8.30 -29.61
CA SER A 49 -35.19 -8.19 -30.47
C SER A 49 -33.84 -8.13 -29.73
N GLU A 50 -32.78 -8.86 -30.15
CA GLU A 50 -32.58 -9.77 -31.30
C GLU A 50 -32.28 -11.23 -30.90
N ARG A 51 -32.32 -12.18 -31.86
CA ARG A 51 -32.06 -13.63 -31.68
C ARG A 51 -31.68 -14.30 -33.01
N LEU A 52 -31.08 -15.51 -32.94
CA LEU A 52 -30.79 -16.52 -33.99
C LEU A 52 -29.43 -16.33 -34.68
N LEU A 53 -28.71 -17.36 -35.16
CA LEU A 53 -28.99 -18.80 -35.38
C LEU A 53 -28.24 -19.70 -34.34
N GLU A 54 -28.60 -20.93 -33.95
CA GLU A 54 -29.06 -22.18 -34.62
C GLU A 54 -27.96 -23.00 -35.36
N SER A 55 -27.91 -24.35 -35.31
CA SER A 55 -28.52 -25.38 -34.42
C SER A 55 -27.92 -26.81 -34.62
N SER A 56 -28.40 -27.82 -33.86
CA SER A 56 -28.31 -29.30 -34.10
C SER A 56 -27.00 -30.04 -33.68
N GLN A 57 -26.96 -31.34 -33.30
CA GLN A 57 -28.01 -32.37 -33.07
C GLN A 57 -27.54 -33.58 -32.20
N GLY A 58 -28.44 -34.19 -31.40
CA GLY A 58 -28.36 -35.58 -30.88
C GLY A 58 -27.40 -35.89 -29.69
N GLN A 59 -27.56 -36.95 -28.89
CA GLN A 59 -28.65 -37.96 -28.73
C GLN A 59 -28.52 -38.66 -27.34
N LYS A 60 -29.61 -39.21 -26.75
CA LYS A 60 -29.63 -39.83 -25.38
C LYS A 60 -30.83 -40.79 -25.13
N PRO A 61 -30.67 -41.88 -24.34
CA PRO A 61 -31.74 -42.58 -23.58
C PRO A 61 -31.62 -42.31 -22.04
N GLU A 62 -32.65 -42.27 -21.17
CA GLU A 62 -33.72 -43.24 -20.82
C GLU A 62 -33.20 -44.52 -20.11
N LEU A 63 -33.78 -45.12 -19.04
CA LEU A 63 -34.86 -44.83 -18.05
C LEU A 63 -34.56 -45.69 -16.76
N GLY A 64 -35.32 -45.83 -15.65
CA GLY A 64 -36.59 -45.25 -15.17
C GLY A 64 -37.13 -45.88 -13.84
N TRP A 65 -37.50 -45.04 -12.86
CA TRP A 65 -38.52 -45.18 -11.78
C TRP A 65 -38.74 -46.47 -10.93
N ALA A 66 -38.45 -46.33 -9.62
CA ALA A 66 -39.36 -46.44 -8.44
C ALA A 66 -40.06 -47.74 -7.94
N SER A 67 -40.08 -47.85 -6.59
CA SER A 67 -41.03 -48.58 -5.70
C SER A 67 -40.95 -50.13 -5.60
N GLY A 68 -41.54 -50.71 -4.54
CA GLY A 68 -41.51 -52.15 -4.22
C GLY A 68 -42.44 -52.53 -3.04
N GLN A 69 -42.47 -53.82 -2.66
CA GLN A 69 -43.30 -54.35 -1.55
C GLN A 69 -42.73 -55.66 -0.95
N SER A 70 -43.32 -56.17 0.13
CA SER A 70 -42.80 -57.22 1.03
C SER A 70 -43.57 -58.55 1.01
N SER A 71 -42.92 -59.67 1.38
CA SER A 71 -43.54 -60.96 1.74
C SER A 71 -42.56 -61.83 2.57
N GLU A 72 -43.09 -62.80 3.33
CA GLU A 72 -42.37 -63.69 4.28
C GLU A 72 -41.96 -65.04 3.67
N PRO A 73 -41.12 -65.84 4.37
CA PRO A 73 -41.34 -67.29 4.44
C PRO A 73 -41.29 -67.89 5.88
N PRO A 74 -41.82 -69.12 6.10
CA PRO A 74 -42.14 -69.67 7.43
C PRO A 74 -41.08 -70.64 8.04
N ALA A 75 -41.46 -71.48 9.02
CA ALA A 75 -40.58 -72.01 10.07
C ALA A 75 -40.58 -73.55 10.31
N ALA A 76 -39.58 -73.96 11.12
CA ALA A 76 -39.54 -75.08 12.09
C ALA A 76 -39.40 -76.56 11.64
N SER A 77 -38.35 -77.23 12.17
CA SER A 77 -38.20 -78.70 12.40
C SER A 77 -36.84 -78.99 13.10
N GLU A 78 -36.54 -80.23 13.47
CA GLU A 78 -36.46 -80.62 14.89
C GLU A 78 -35.45 -81.76 15.21
N GLN A 79 -34.92 -81.78 16.46
CA GLN A 79 -34.16 -82.89 17.13
C GLN A 79 -32.82 -83.30 16.44
N GLU A 80 -31.85 -84.07 16.97
CA GLU A 80 -31.55 -84.80 18.22
C GLU A 80 -30.09 -84.50 18.70
N SER A 81 -29.46 -85.34 19.55
CA SER A 81 -29.16 -85.14 20.97
C SER A 81 -27.94 -85.99 21.43
N GLN A 82 -27.11 -85.47 22.37
CA GLN A 82 -26.13 -86.21 23.23
C GLN A 82 -24.85 -86.87 22.62
N PRO A 83 -23.80 -87.27 23.40
CA PRO A 83 -23.20 -86.62 24.60
C PRO A 83 -21.63 -86.62 24.71
N ARG A 84 -21.17 -85.97 25.79
CA ARG A 84 -19.86 -85.93 26.54
C ARG A 84 -19.02 -87.24 26.64
N PRO A 85 -17.68 -87.21 26.96
CA PRO A 85 -17.15 -86.82 28.29
C PRO A 85 -15.73 -86.16 28.37
N SER A 86 -15.10 -86.21 29.55
CA SER A 86 -14.18 -85.20 30.13
C SER A 86 -12.84 -85.70 30.68
N SER A 87 -11.90 -84.77 30.90
CA SER A 87 -10.71 -84.87 31.78
C SER A 87 -10.71 -83.77 32.88
N ALA A 88 -9.72 -83.76 33.80
CA ALA A 88 -9.65 -82.80 34.93
C ALA A 88 -8.25 -82.68 35.57
N ARG A 89 -8.10 -81.73 36.53
CA ARG A 89 -6.95 -81.37 37.40
C ARG A 89 -5.94 -80.37 36.77
N GLY A 90 -5.45 -79.35 37.49
CA GLY A 90 -5.78 -78.90 38.86
C GLY A 90 -5.09 -77.58 39.29
N ASP A 91 -5.59 -76.97 40.36
CA ASP A 91 -5.23 -75.63 40.90
C ASP A 91 -4.28 -75.69 42.14
N PRO A 92 -3.94 -74.58 42.86
CA PRO A 92 -4.02 -73.11 42.63
C PRO A 92 -2.61 -72.44 42.91
N PRO A 93 -2.39 -71.18 43.42
CA PRO A 93 -3.25 -70.00 43.65
C PRO A 93 -2.68 -68.58 43.29
N LEU A 94 -3.56 -67.57 43.40
CA LEU A 94 -3.33 -66.14 43.74
C LEU A 94 -2.59 -65.19 42.77
N SER A 95 -3.36 -64.29 42.14
CA SER A 95 -3.43 -62.86 42.54
C SER A 95 -4.58 -62.14 41.81
N GLU A 96 -5.09 -61.04 42.37
CA GLU A 96 -6.24 -60.28 41.83
C GLU A 96 -5.78 -59.14 40.90
N SER A 97 -6.50 -58.91 39.80
CA SER A 97 -6.38 -57.69 39.00
C SER A 97 -7.77 -57.21 38.54
N GLN A 98 -8.12 -55.96 38.87
CA GLN A 98 -9.45 -55.42 38.63
C GLN A 98 -9.69 -55.12 37.14
N SER A 99 -10.77 -55.67 36.58
CA SER A 99 -11.21 -55.38 35.21
C SER A 99 -11.93 -54.02 35.15
N GLY A 100 -11.22 -52.98 34.72
CA GLY A 100 -11.83 -51.67 34.42
C GLY A 100 -12.73 -51.73 33.17
N ASN A 101 -13.93 -51.14 33.26
CA ASN A 101 -14.89 -51.10 32.16
C ASN A 101 -14.35 -50.31 30.95
N GLN A 102 -14.03 -50.99 29.86
CA GLN A 102 -13.91 -50.35 28.55
C GLN A 102 -15.30 -50.26 27.91
N LEU A 103 -15.79 -49.02 27.75
CA LEU A 103 -16.92 -48.74 26.87
C LEU A 103 -16.49 -48.98 25.40
N PRO A 104 -17.32 -49.64 24.56
CA PRO A 104 -16.94 -49.90 23.18
C PRO A 104 -16.85 -48.59 22.40
N GLU A 105 -15.72 -48.37 21.73
CA GLU A 105 -15.55 -47.23 20.83
C GLU A 105 -16.56 -47.30 19.69
N ARG A 106 -17.50 -46.34 19.64
CA ARG A 106 -18.32 -46.13 18.46
C ARG A 106 -17.42 -45.68 17.32
N SER A 107 -17.46 -46.42 16.22
CA SER A 107 -16.79 -46.10 14.96
C SER A 107 -17.08 -44.65 14.53
N ARG A 108 -16.11 -43.76 14.70
CA ARG A 108 -16.12 -42.43 14.09
C ARG A 108 -16.06 -42.60 12.57
N CYS A 109 -16.69 -41.70 11.83
CA CYS A 109 -16.43 -41.59 10.40
C CYS A 109 -14.95 -41.23 10.21
N HIS A 110 -14.20 -42.02 9.45
CA HIS A 110 -12.83 -41.67 9.06
C HIS A 110 -12.87 -40.45 8.13
N THR A 111 -12.56 -39.28 8.67
CA THR A 111 -12.31 -38.05 7.90
C THR A 111 -10.95 -38.07 7.20
N ASP A 112 -10.09 -39.01 7.58
CA ASP A 112 -8.67 -39.15 7.24
C ASP A 112 -8.42 -39.54 5.76
N CYS A 113 -9.47 -39.53 4.92
CA CYS A 113 -9.43 -39.87 3.50
C CYS A 113 -8.43 -39.04 2.69
N LEU A 114 -8.09 -37.82 3.15
CA LEU A 114 -7.04 -36.97 2.58
C LEU A 114 -5.72 -37.05 3.36
N GLU A 115 -5.78 -36.99 4.70
CA GLU A 115 -4.59 -37.00 5.56
C GLU A 115 -3.81 -38.32 5.46
N ALA A 116 -4.48 -39.47 5.55
CA ALA A 116 -3.84 -40.78 5.54
C ALA A 116 -3.06 -41.11 4.24
N PRO A 117 -3.55 -40.80 3.02
CA PRO A 117 -2.72 -40.95 1.81
C PRO A 117 -1.63 -39.88 1.70
N LEU A 118 -1.89 -38.60 2.06
CA LEU A 118 -0.85 -37.55 2.05
C LEU A 118 0.30 -37.87 3.00
N SER A 119 0.00 -38.26 4.24
CA SER A 119 0.98 -38.70 5.24
C SER A 119 1.82 -39.88 4.72
N ARG A 120 1.21 -40.86 4.02
CA ARG A 120 1.93 -41.97 3.38
C ARG A 120 2.83 -41.52 2.21
N ALA A 121 2.39 -40.56 1.41
CA ALA A 121 3.21 -39.99 0.33
C ALA A 121 4.42 -39.22 0.89
N PHE A 122 4.22 -38.39 1.92
CA PHE A 122 5.31 -37.70 2.62
C PHE A 122 6.23 -38.67 3.38
N ALA A 123 5.71 -39.76 3.94
CA ALA A 123 6.53 -40.84 4.54
C ALA A 123 7.49 -41.46 3.50
N TRP A 124 7.00 -41.73 2.29
CA TRP A 124 7.80 -42.24 1.18
C TRP A 124 8.84 -41.21 0.71
N LEU A 125 8.46 -39.92 0.60
CA LEU A 125 9.37 -38.84 0.26
C LEU A 125 10.51 -38.70 1.29
N GLY A 126 10.18 -38.71 2.59
CA GLY A 126 11.17 -38.66 3.67
C GLY A 126 12.10 -39.89 3.69
N TRP A 127 11.59 -41.07 3.30
CA TRP A 127 12.42 -42.27 3.10
C TRP A 127 13.40 -42.11 1.93
N MET A 128 12.98 -41.50 0.82
CA MET A 128 13.84 -41.21 -0.34
C MET A 128 14.91 -40.16 -0.01
N VAL A 129 14.52 -39.01 0.57
CA VAL A 129 15.45 -37.95 0.99
C VAL A 129 16.46 -38.48 2.02
N GLY A 130 15.99 -39.27 3.01
CA GLY A 130 16.85 -39.87 4.03
C GLY A 130 17.76 -40.98 3.52
N SER A 131 17.47 -41.56 2.35
CA SER A 131 18.31 -42.58 1.70
C SER A 131 19.37 -41.96 0.78
N HIS A 132 19.03 -40.90 0.04
CA HIS A 132 19.92 -40.24 -0.93
C HIS A 132 20.14 -38.74 -0.66
N PRO A 133 20.50 -38.31 0.56
CA PRO A 133 20.47 -36.90 0.95
C PRO A 133 21.38 -36.00 0.11
N TRP A 134 22.53 -36.49 -0.37
CA TRP A 134 23.42 -35.69 -1.22
C TRP A 134 22.74 -35.20 -2.52
N ILE A 135 21.81 -35.96 -3.10
CA ILE A 135 21.10 -35.56 -4.33
C ILE A 135 20.12 -34.41 -3.99
N PHE A 136 19.33 -34.57 -2.94
CA PHE A 136 18.36 -33.57 -2.48
C PHE A 136 18.99 -32.34 -1.82
N LEU A 137 20.28 -32.40 -1.46
CA LEU A 137 21.08 -31.25 -1.02
C LEU A 137 21.70 -30.50 -2.22
N LEU A 138 22.32 -31.22 -3.16
CA LEU A 138 23.02 -30.62 -4.30
C LEU A 138 22.08 -30.02 -5.35
N ALA A 139 20.93 -30.66 -5.64
CA ALA A 139 20.03 -30.18 -6.68
C ALA A 139 19.43 -28.78 -6.39
N PRO A 140 18.93 -28.47 -5.16
CA PRO A 140 18.54 -27.11 -4.79
C PRO A 140 19.67 -26.08 -4.89
N MET A 141 20.92 -26.44 -4.55
CA MET A 141 22.05 -25.51 -4.67
C MET A 141 22.42 -25.22 -6.13
N VAL A 142 22.36 -26.23 -7.02
CA VAL A 142 22.54 -26.03 -8.47
C VAL A 142 21.39 -25.20 -9.05
N LEU A 143 20.14 -25.46 -8.64
CA LEU A 143 18.99 -24.66 -9.06
C LEU A 143 19.10 -23.20 -8.59
N THR A 144 19.57 -22.97 -7.35
CA THR A 144 19.81 -21.62 -6.83
C THR A 144 20.90 -20.89 -7.62
N ALA A 145 21.98 -21.57 -8.02
CA ALA A 145 23.00 -20.98 -8.87
C ALA A 145 22.48 -20.65 -10.30
N ALA A 146 21.62 -21.50 -10.85
CA ALA A 146 21.00 -21.31 -12.16
C ALA A 146 19.92 -20.21 -12.17
N LEU A 147 19.19 -20.00 -11.08
CA LEU A 147 18.18 -18.94 -10.95
C LEU A 147 18.78 -17.62 -10.44
N GLY A 148 19.78 -17.67 -9.55
CA GLY A 148 20.44 -16.50 -8.98
C GLY A 148 21.22 -15.64 -10.00
N THR A 149 21.49 -16.17 -11.20
CA THR A 149 21.99 -15.36 -12.33
C THR A 149 20.94 -14.39 -12.89
N GLY A 150 19.66 -14.53 -12.51
CA GLY A 150 18.61 -13.56 -12.82
C GLY A 150 18.83 -12.19 -12.17
N PHE A 151 19.63 -12.10 -11.09
CA PHE A 151 20.04 -10.82 -10.49
C PHE A 151 20.91 -9.94 -11.41
N VAL A 152 21.33 -10.44 -12.58
CA VAL A 152 21.92 -9.59 -13.64
C VAL A 152 20.89 -8.62 -14.25
N TYR A 153 19.60 -8.95 -14.19
CA TYR A 153 18.48 -8.10 -14.65
C TYR A 153 17.90 -7.20 -13.54
N LEU A 154 18.56 -7.11 -12.38
CA LEU A 154 18.16 -6.14 -11.36
C LEU A 154 18.50 -4.72 -11.86
N PRO A 155 17.52 -3.81 -12.03
CA PRO A 155 17.79 -2.44 -12.42
C PRO A 155 18.62 -1.74 -11.33
N LYS A 156 19.55 -0.90 -11.75
CA LYS A 156 20.46 -0.15 -10.86
C LYS A 156 20.23 1.36 -10.90
N ASP A 157 19.72 1.84 -12.04
CA ASP A 157 19.67 3.25 -12.42
C ASP A 157 18.26 3.65 -12.92
N GLU A 158 17.22 2.85 -12.64
CA GLU A 158 15.83 3.17 -12.97
C GLU A 158 15.13 3.81 -11.75
N GLU A 159 14.71 5.06 -11.90
CA GLU A 159 13.88 5.78 -10.92
C GLU A 159 12.50 5.09 -10.74
N GLU A 160 12.09 4.79 -9.49
CA GLU A 160 10.77 4.18 -9.22
C GLU A 160 9.65 5.23 -9.33
N ASP A 161 8.89 5.21 -10.44
CA ASP A 161 7.75 6.12 -10.67
C ASP A 161 6.63 5.91 -9.62
N LEU A 162 6.56 6.85 -8.68
CA LEU A 162 5.56 6.87 -7.62
C LEU A 162 4.11 6.97 -8.15
N GLU A 163 3.87 7.60 -9.31
CA GLU A 163 2.53 7.62 -9.90
C GLU A 163 2.15 6.22 -10.38
N GLU A 164 3.01 5.55 -11.14
CA GLU A 164 2.71 4.23 -11.70
C GLU A 164 2.62 3.12 -10.64
N GLN A 165 3.42 3.19 -9.57
CA GLN A 165 3.46 2.16 -8.53
C GLN A 165 2.37 2.30 -7.45
N TYR A 166 1.97 3.53 -7.10
CA TYR A 166 1.06 3.80 -5.98
C TYR A 166 -0.33 4.30 -6.38
N THR A 167 -0.63 4.49 -7.67
CA THR A 167 -1.99 4.85 -8.13
C THR A 167 -2.59 3.74 -9.03
N PRO A 168 -3.92 3.51 -8.99
CA PRO A 168 -4.54 2.37 -9.67
C PRO A 168 -4.24 2.29 -11.18
N ILE A 169 -4.02 1.07 -11.69
CA ILE A 169 -3.64 0.82 -13.10
C ILE A 169 -4.76 1.28 -14.06
N GLY A 170 -6.00 0.88 -13.77
CA GLY A 170 -7.19 1.19 -14.55
C GLY A 170 -7.96 2.43 -14.07
N SER A 171 -7.26 3.42 -13.50
CA SER A 171 -7.93 4.63 -12.98
C SER A 171 -8.65 5.41 -14.10
N PRO A 172 -9.88 5.90 -13.87
CA PRO A 172 -10.55 6.81 -14.82
C PRO A 172 -9.72 8.07 -15.08
N ALA A 173 -9.05 8.63 -14.07
CA ALA A 173 -8.18 9.80 -14.25
C ALA A 173 -7.00 9.57 -15.21
N LYS A 174 -6.48 8.34 -15.31
CA LYS A 174 -5.47 7.98 -16.33
C LYS A 174 -6.06 7.87 -17.75
N ALA A 175 -7.36 7.64 -17.90
CA ALA A 175 -8.05 7.74 -19.19
C ALA A 175 -8.40 9.20 -19.53
N GLU A 176 -8.93 9.95 -18.56
CA GLU A 176 -9.20 11.39 -18.64
C GLU A 176 -7.93 12.17 -19.06
N ARG A 177 -6.77 11.89 -18.43
CA ARG A 177 -5.45 12.44 -18.79
C ARG A 177 -5.08 12.22 -20.27
N ARG A 178 -5.26 11.01 -20.78
CA ARG A 178 -4.94 10.66 -22.19
C ARG A 178 -5.85 11.41 -23.16
N PHE A 179 -7.13 11.59 -22.82
CA PHE A 179 -8.05 12.41 -23.62
C PHE A 179 -7.56 13.87 -23.67
N VAL A 180 -7.18 14.46 -22.54
CA VAL A 180 -6.65 15.84 -22.49
C VAL A 180 -5.36 15.97 -23.29
N GLN A 181 -4.42 15.03 -23.16
CA GLN A 181 -3.17 15.01 -23.92
C GLN A 181 -3.38 14.91 -25.44
N ALA A 182 -4.42 14.20 -25.89
CA ALA A 182 -4.73 14.06 -27.32
C ALA A 182 -5.43 15.28 -27.94
N HIS A 183 -6.15 16.08 -27.15
CA HIS A 183 -7.00 17.19 -27.66
C HIS A 183 -6.51 18.60 -27.28
N PHE A 184 -5.69 18.74 -26.24
CA PHE A 184 -5.24 20.05 -25.73
C PHE A 184 -3.71 20.09 -25.61
N THR A 185 -3.02 20.15 -26.76
CA THR A 185 -1.57 20.36 -26.82
C THR A 185 -1.22 21.79 -26.38
N ILE A 186 -0.29 21.92 -25.43
CA ILE A 186 0.32 23.19 -25.02
C ILE A 186 1.74 23.25 -25.60
N ASN A 187 2.35 24.43 -25.58
CA ASN A 187 3.77 24.62 -25.86
C ASN A 187 4.34 25.50 -24.72
N ASP A 188 5.03 24.88 -23.78
CA ASP A 188 5.55 25.55 -22.56
C ASP A 188 6.59 26.62 -22.90
N SER A 189 7.40 26.39 -23.94
CA SER A 189 8.45 27.30 -24.41
C SER A 189 7.91 28.65 -24.89
N TYR A 190 6.58 28.76 -25.13
CA TYR A 190 5.93 29.98 -25.59
C TYR A 190 4.79 30.48 -24.68
N ARG A 191 4.00 29.58 -24.08
CA ARG A 191 2.88 29.94 -23.17
C ARG A 191 2.60 28.84 -22.15
N PHE A 192 3.33 28.88 -21.04
CA PHE A 192 3.03 28.09 -19.86
C PHE A 192 1.73 28.52 -19.17
N SER A 193 0.97 27.55 -18.64
CA SER A 193 -0.16 27.82 -17.74
C SER A 193 -0.44 26.62 -16.84
N ALA A 194 -0.06 26.72 -15.56
CA ALA A 194 -0.07 25.61 -14.61
C ALA A 194 -1.44 24.90 -14.45
N SER A 195 -2.56 25.63 -14.51
CA SER A 195 -3.90 25.03 -14.41
C SER A 195 -4.34 24.28 -15.67
N ARG A 196 -3.67 24.52 -16.81
CA ARG A 196 -4.05 24.01 -18.13
C ARG A 196 -3.30 22.74 -18.54
N LYS A 197 -2.18 22.42 -17.86
CA LYS A 197 -1.36 21.22 -18.10
C LYS A 197 -2.10 19.94 -17.68
N SER A 198 -1.89 18.88 -18.45
CA SER A 198 -2.44 17.55 -18.21
C SER A 198 -1.62 16.70 -17.23
N ILE A 199 -0.38 17.10 -16.95
CA ILE A 199 0.61 16.39 -16.13
C ILE A 199 1.06 17.24 -14.94
N ASP A 200 1.69 16.62 -13.94
CA ASP A 200 2.54 17.36 -13.00
C ASP A 200 3.76 17.90 -13.77
N VAL A 201 4.20 19.10 -13.40
CA VAL A 201 5.29 19.86 -14.04
C VAL A 201 6.47 19.89 -13.07
N ASN A 202 7.70 20.11 -13.55
CA ASN A 202 8.80 20.48 -12.67
C ASN A 202 8.54 21.86 -12.05
N PHE A 203 8.59 21.94 -10.73
CA PHE A 203 8.51 23.20 -10.01
C PHE A 203 9.24 23.14 -8.67
N ALA A 204 9.72 24.30 -8.21
CA ALA A 204 9.99 24.56 -6.81
C ALA A 204 8.87 25.45 -6.23
N SER A 205 8.37 25.08 -5.05
CA SER A 205 7.38 25.81 -4.27
C SER A 205 8.02 26.29 -2.98
N VAL A 206 7.88 27.58 -2.68
CA VAL A 206 8.35 28.18 -1.43
C VAL A 206 7.16 28.86 -0.77
N LEU A 207 6.80 28.39 0.42
CA LEU A 207 5.78 29.02 1.26
C LEU A 207 6.48 29.95 2.26
N VAL A 208 6.04 31.20 2.27
CA VAL A 208 6.54 32.24 3.15
C VAL A 208 5.43 32.62 4.13
N VAL A 209 5.71 32.56 5.42
CA VAL A 209 4.77 32.91 6.50
C VAL A 209 5.31 34.12 7.27
N SER A 210 4.46 35.10 7.58
CA SER A 210 4.89 36.28 8.36
C SER A 210 4.91 36.02 9.85
N ASN A 211 6.03 36.40 10.48
CA ASN A 211 6.15 36.57 11.92
C ASN A 211 5.44 37.86 12.43
N THR A 212 5.05 38.77 11.53
CA THR A 212 4.33 40.01 11.85
C THR A 212 2.80 39.86 11.67
N ALA A 213 2.04 40.96 11.75
CA ALA A 213 0.59 40.91 11.53
C ALA A 213 0.25 40.46 10.10
N SER A 214 0.89 41.07 9.09
CA SER A 214 0.56 40.85 7.68
C SER A 214 1.81 40.86 6.78
N LEU A 215 1.82 39.97 5.77
CA LEU A 215 2.83 39.98 4.69
C LEU A 215 2.75 41.24 3.82
N LEU A 216 1.62 41.95 3.81
CA LEU A 216 1.40 43.17 3.02
C LEU A 216 2.13 44.42 3.59
N GLU A 217 3.02 44.21 4.56
CA GLU A 217 3.91 45.22 5.11
C GLU A 217 5.13 45.41 4.19
N GLN A 218 5.43 46.66 3.82
CA GLN A 218 6.50 47.03 2.89
C GLN A 218 7.88 46.42 3.22
N GLU A 219 8.22 46.35 4.51
CA GLU A 219 9.49 45.78 4.98
C GLU A 219 9.52 44.25 4.84
N THR A 220 8.38 43.60 5.00
CA THR A 220 8.21 42.14 4.86
C THR A 220 8.25 41.75 3.38
N LEU A 221 7.56 42.51 2.52
CA LEU A 221 7.68 42.38 1.05
C LEU A 221 9.14 42.57 0.57
N SER A 222 9.93 43.44 1.22
CA SER A 222 11.36 43.59 0.93
C SER A 222 12.22 42.40 1.38
N GLU A 223 11.86 41.67 2.45
CA GLU A 223 12.51 40.38 2.77
C GLU A 223 12.11 39.29 1.76
N ILE A 224 10.85 39.27 1.31
CA ILE A 224 10.37 38.34 0.27
C ILE A 224 11.06 38.57 -1.08
N SER A 225 11.20 39.83 -1.53
CA SER A 225 11.85 40.13 -2.80
C SER A 225 13.32 39.69 -2.83
N LYS A 226 14.06 39.87 -1.72
CA LYS A 226 15.45 39.40 -1.61
C LYS A 226 15.57 37.87 -1.68
N LEU A 227 14.59 37.15 -1.14
CA LEU A 227 14.52 35.69 -1.24
C LEU A 227 14.24 35.27 -2.69
N ASP A 228 13.29 35.91 -3.36
CA ASP A 228 12.96 35.65 -4.76
C ASP A 228 14.12 35.98 -5.72
N GLU A 229 14.77 37.12 -5.53
CA GLU A 229 15.98 37.52 -6.25
C GLU A 229 17.13 36.52 -6.03
N ALA A 230 17.31 36.02 -4.80
CA ALA A 230 18.35 35.02 -4.49
C ALA A 230 18.05 33.63 -5.10
N VAL A 231 16.79 33.21 -5.16
CA VAL A 231 16.39 31.96 -5.84
C VAL A 231 16.57 32.08 -7.35
N ARG A 232 16.15 33.20 -7.98
CA ARG A 232 16.36 33.43 -9.41
C ARG A 232 17.83 33.62 -9.80
N ALA A 233 18.70 33.99 -8.85
CA ALA A 233 20.14 34.06 -9.04
C ALA A 233 20.86 32.69 -8.94
N LEU A 234 20.14 31.57 -8.74
CA LEU A 234 20.74 30.24 -8.74
C LEU A 234 21.10 29.77 -10.16
N TYR A 235 22.34 29.31 -10.30
CA TYR A 235 22.86 28.62 -11.48
C TYR A 235 23.49 27.29 -11.08
N VAL A 236 23.43 26.29 -11.97
CA VAL A 236 24.01 24.95 -11.78
C VAL A 236 25.30 24.84 -12.56
N THR A 237 26.40 24.43 -11.93
CA THR A 237 27.63 24.04 -12.62
C THR A 237 27.61 22.55 -12.96
N GLN A 238 27.63 22.20 -14.25
CA GLN A 238 27.84 20.81 -14.69
C GLN A 238 29.30 20.38 -14.53
N GLU A 239 29.57 19.07 -14.57
CA GLU A 239 30.94 18.51 -14.59
C GLU A 239 31.79 19.02 -15.78
N ASN A 240 31.14 19.42 -16.88
CA ASN A 240 31.77 20.01 -18.07
C ASN A 240 32.18 21.50 -17.86
N GLY A 241 31.87 22.11 -16.72
CA GLY A 241 32.12 23.53 -16.45
C GLY A 241 31.13 24.50 -17.09
N THR A 242 30.03 24.00 -17.67
CA THR A 242 28.90 24.80 -18.15
C THR A 242 28.00 25.22 -16.99
N GLU A 243 27.60 26.50 -16.98
CA GLU A 243 26.68 27.08 -16.00
C GLU A 243 25.28 27.19 -16.59
N ILE A 244 24.27 26.57 -15.96
CA ILE A 244 22.85 26.70 -16.33
C ILE A 244 22.17 27.66 -15.35
N PRO A 245 21.83 28.91 -15.72
CA PRO A 245 21.07 29.82 -14.88
C PRO A 245 19.58 29.44 -14.83
N TYR A 246 18.85 29.92 -13.81
CA TYR A 246 17.39 29.78 -13.74
C TYR A 246 16.66 30.25 -15.01
N ASP A 247 17.14 31.34 -15.63
CA ASP A 247 16.53 31.94 -16.82
C ASP A 247 16.61 31.05 -18.08
N GLU A 248 17.38 29.95 -18.07
CA GLU A 248 17.44 28.94 -19.14
C GLU A 248 16.57 27.70 -18.87
N VAL A 249 16.10 27.49 -17.63
CA VAL A 249 15.24 26.34 -17.25
C VAL A 249 13.81 26.76 -16.84
N CYS A 250 13.55 28.06 -16.72
CA CYS A 250 12.26 28.59 -16.32
C CYS A 250 11.16 28.33 -17.37
N ALA A 251 9.94 28.04 -16.92
CA ALA A 251 8.79 27.96 -17.83
C ALA A 251 8.44 29.37 -18.37
N MET A 252 8.15 29.45 -19.68
CA MET A 252 8.04 30.71 -20.41
C MET A 252 6.58 31.15 -20.67
N ASP A 253 6.31 32.45 -20.61
CA ASP A 253 5.19 33.07 -21.34
C ASP A 253 5.70 34.25 -22.16
N GLN A 254 5.40 34.24 -23.46
CA GLN A 254 5.74 35.31 -24.41
C GLN A 254 7.25 35.66 -24.45
N GLY A 255 8.11 34.68 -24.18
CA GLY A 255 9.57 34.85 -24.18
C GLY A 255 10.15 35.47 -22.91
N ARG A 256 9.47 35.32 -21.76
CA ARG A 256 10.00 35.64 -20.43
C ARG A 256 9.61 34.54 -19.43
N CYS A 257 10.47 34.32 -18.44
CA CYS A 257 10.13 33.44 -17.31
C CYS A 257 8.81 33.87 -16.66
N VAL A 258 7.96 32.91 -16.34
CA VAL A 258 6.75 33.13 -15.54
C VAL A 258 7.17 33.62 -14.14
N PRO A 259 6.59 34.72 -13.61
CA PRO A 259 6.97 35.25 -12.31
C PRO A 259 6.56 34.31 -11.18
N SER A 260 7.46 34.12 -10.22
CA SER A 260 7.28 33.24 -9.05
C SER A 260 6.00 33.53 -8.26
N ASN A 261 5.64 34.81 -8.14
CA ASN A 261 4.32 35.25 -7.73
C ASN A 261 3.96 36.54 -8.48
N PRO A 262 2.88 36.58 -9.29
CA PRO A 262 2.50 37.78 -10.04
C PRO A 262 2.23 39.02 -9.19
N LEU A 263 1.75 38.87 -7.94
CA LEU A 263 1.54 39.99 -7.02
C LEU A 263 2.88 40.58 -6.54
N LEU A 264 3.87 39.72 -6.26
CA LEU A 264 5.22 40.15 -5.93
C LEU A 264 5.88 40.87 -7.11
N ALA A 265 5.74 40.33 -8.34
CA ALA A 265 6.29 40.96 -9.55
C ALA A 265 5.68 42.34 -9.84
N VAL A 266 4.37 42.52 -9.61
CA VAL A 266 3.70 43.83 -9.71
C VAL A 266 4.24 44.82 -8.67
N TRP A 267 4.54 44.38 -7.45
CA TRP A 267 5.17 45.21 -6.43
C TRP A 267 6.63 45.53 -6.75
N GLN A 268 7.44 44.56 -7.20
CA GLN A 268 8.83 44.74 -7.65
C GLN A 268 8.94 45.76 -8.80
N ALA A 269 7.95 45.79 -9.70
CA ALA A 269 7.90 46.76 -10.79
C ALA A 269 7.56 48.20 -10.32
N ASN A 270 6.95 48.36 -9.16
CA ASN A 270 6.64 49.66 -8.56
C ASN A 270 6.52 49.55 -7.03
N ASN A 271 7.67 49.63 -6.35
CA ASN A 271 7.78 49.46 -4.89
C ASN A 271 6.88 50.41 -4.05
N ASN A 272 6.28 51.45 -4.64
CA ASN A 272 5.36 52.35 -3.95
C ASN A 272 3.89 51.87 -3.96
N LEU A 273 3.58 50.70 -4.55
CA LEU A 273 2.23 50.12 -4.55
C LEU A 273 1.82 49.64 -3.15
N ASN A 274 0.85 50.34 -2.54
CA ASN A 274 0.19 49.89 -1.32
C ASN A 274 -0.79 48.73 -1.63
N LEU A 275 -0.36 47.50 -1.36
CA LEU A 275 -1.13 46.29 -1.66
C LEU A 275 -2.39 46.10 -0.80
N LYS A 276 -2.66 46.97 0.19
CA LYS A 276 -3.85 46.88 1.06
C LYS A 276 -5.17 47.29 0.41
N ASN A 277 -5.15 47.81 -0.82
CA ASN A 277 -6.36 48.17 -1.58
C ASN A 277 -6.76 47.09 -2.60
N ILE A 278 -6.28 45.85 -2.43
CA ILE A 278 -6.47 44.75 -3.38
C ILE A 278 -7.72 43.94 -3.03
N THR A 279 -8.40 43.44 -4.07
CA THR A 279 -9.54 42.52 -3.95
C THR A 279 -9.10 41.06 -4.01
N PHE A 280 -9.80 40.21 -3.27
CA PHE A 280 -9.65 38.76 -3.19
C PHE A 280 -11.03 38.10 -3.40
N PRO A 281 -11.15 36.90 -4.00
CA PRO A 281 -10.09 36.03 -4.54
C PRO A 281 -9.50 36.45 -5.90
N ILE A 282 -10.15 37.38 -6.63
CA ILE A 282 -9.64 37.94 -7.89
C ILE A 282 -9.22 39.41 -7.70
N SER A 283 -8.04 39.77 -8.22
CA SER A 283 -7.58 41.15 -8.37
C SER A 283 -7.38 41.51 -9.84
N THR A 284 -7.95 42.61 -10.31
CA THR A 284 -7.71 43.11 -11.68
C THR A 284 -6.46 43.98 -11.70
N GLN A 285 -5.41 43.54 -12.39
CA GLN A 285 -4.14 44.27 -12.52
C GLN A 285 -3.78 44.42 -14.00
N ALA A 286 -3.38 45.63 -14.42
CA ALA A 286 -3.07 45.96 -15.83
C ALA A 286 -4.16 45.56 -16.86
N GLY A 287 -5.42 45.38 -16.44
CA GLY A 287 -6.53 44.94 -17.29
C GLY A 287 -6.78 43.43 -17.31
N GLN A 288 -5.94 42.61 -16.67
CA GLN A 288 -6.14 41.15 -16.57
C GLN A 288 -6.58 40.71 -15.17
N PRO A 289 -7.39 39.65 -15.04
CA PRO A 289 -7.77 39.07 -13.75
C PRO A 289 -6.66 38.16 -13.21
N LEU A 290 -6.13 38.49 -12.02
CA LEU A 290 -5.19 37.67 -11.26
C LEU A 290 -5.94 36.90 -10.16
N TYR A 291 -5.87 35.57 -10.22
CA TYR A 291 -6.41 34.68 -9.19
C TYR A 291 -5.43 34.57 -8.01
N LEU A 292 -5.79 35.16 -6.87
CA LEU A 292 -4.95 35.17 -5.66
C LEU A 292 -5.24 33.99 -4.70
N ALA A 293 -6.34 33.26 -4.92
CA ALA A 293 -6.84 32.17 -4.07
C ALA A 293 -5.79 31.12 -3.68
N ASN A 294 -4.89 30.75 -4.61
CA ASN A 294 -3.84 29.75 -4.39
C ASN A 294 -2.45 30.39 -4.20
N LEU A 295 -2.36 31.71 -4.11
CA LEU A 295 -1.11 32.49 -3.99
C LEU A 295 -0.94 33.15 -2.62
N LEU A 296 -2.03 33.41 -1.91
CA LEU A 296 -2.06 33.97 -0.56
C LEU A 296 -2.85 33.05 0.37
N GLY A 297 -2.41 32.93 1.62
CA GLY A 297 -2.99 32.06 2.63
C GLY A 297 -3.17 32.76 3.98
N GLY A 298 -4.08 32.26 4.81
CA GLY A 298 -4.50 32.90 6.07
C GLY A 298 -4.90 34.36 5.86
N VAL A 299 -5.90 34.59 5.01
CA VAL A 299 -6.33 35.94 4.60
C VAL A 299 -7.43 36.48 5.52
N VAL A 300 -7.30 37.75 5.92
CA VAL A 300 -8.35 38.49 6.64
C VAL A 300 -9.05 39.40 5.64
N LEU A 301 -10.36 39.19 5.47
CA LEU A 301 -11.17 39.86 4.46
C LEU A 301 -12.05 40.95 5.09
N GLY A 302 -12.16 42.08 4.38
CA GLY A 302 -12.97 43.23 4.77
C GLY A 302 -14.32 43.28 4.04
N GLU A 303 -14.76 44.50 3.70
CA GLU A 303 -16.06 44.71 3.05
C GLU A 303 -16.14 44.05 1.66
N LYS A 304 -17.36 43.63 1.30
CA LYS A 304 -17.68 42.99 0.01
C LYS A 304 -17.94 44.03 -1.08
N ILE A 305 -17.26 43.89 -2.21
CA ILE A 305 -17.55 44.58 -3.47
C ILE A 305 -17.99 43.54 -4.50
N GLY A 306 -19.30 43.38 -4.66
CA GLY A 306 -19.89 42.37 -5.55
C GLY A 306 -19.55 40.96 -5.10
N THR A 307 -18.86 40.20 -5.94
CA THR A 307 -18.33 38.86 -5.63
C THR A 307 -17.08 38.89 -4.76
N ASN A 308 -16.29 39.97 -4.83
CA ASN A 308 -14.96 40.04 -4.23
C ASN A 308 -14.99 40.75 -2.87
N GLN A 309 -13.92 40.60 -2.10
CA GLN A 309 -13.73 41.24 -0.79
C GLN A 309 -12.41 42.00 -0.77
N PHE A 310 -12.33 43.09 -0.01
CA PHE A 310 -11.04 43.74 0.25
C PHE A 310 -10.12 42.82 1.07
N LEU A 311 -8.87 42.70 0.67
CA LEU A 311 -7.83 42.00 1.41
C LEU A 311 -7.21 42.95 2.45
N LEU A 312 -7.50 42.73 3.73
CA LEU A 312 -6.95 43.54 4.83
C LEU A 312 -5.56 43.04 5.24
N GLU A 313 -5.45 41.73 5.46
CA GLU A 313 -4.23 41.07 5.91
C GLU A 313 -4.06 39.70 5.22
N ALA A 314 -2.81 39.23 5.11
CA ALA A 314 -2.49 37.90 4.63
C ALA A 314 -1.29 37.36 5.43
N LYS A 315 -1.38 36.11 5.91
CA LYS A 315 -0.35 35.49 6.75
C LYS A 315 0.69 34.68 5.97
N ALA A 316 0.28 34.04 4.88
CA ALA A 316 1.15 33.24 4.03
C ALA A 316 1.12 33.71 2.55
N MET A 317 2.24 33.55 1.85
CA MET A 317 2.38 33.79 0.41
C MET A 317 3.15 32.62 -0.20
N ARG A 318 2.70 32.18 -1.38
CA ARG A 318 3.29 31.09 -2.14
C ARG A 318 4.08 31.63 -3.32
N LEU A 319 5.33 31.21 -3.48
CA LEU A 319 6.19 31.46 -4.64
C LEU A 319 6.34 30.14 -5.42
N LEU A 320 6.07 30.15 -6.73
CA LEU A 320 6.09 28.97 -7.60
C LEU A 320 7.03 29.19 -8.79
N TYR A 321 8.21 28.58 -8.71
CA TYR A 321 9.21 28.57 -9.76
C TYR A 321 8.92 27.37 -10.68
N PHE A 322 8.16 27.59 -11.75
CA PHE A 322 7.87 26.56 -12.74
C PHE A 322 9.03 26.43 -13.73
N LEU A 323 9.34 25.19 -14.12
CA LEU A 323 10.43 24.86 -15.03
C LEU A 323 9.92 24.14 -16.30
N GLU A 324 10.71 24.13 -17.36
CA GLU A 324 10.36 23.48 -18.63
C GLU A 324 10.39 21.93 -18.51
N THR A 325 9.50 21.26 -19.25
CA THR A 325 9.27 19.80 -19.14
C THR A 325 8.99 19.06 -20.45
N GLU A 326 8.73 19.77 -21.55
CA GLU A 326 8.21 19.12 -22.76
C GLU A 326 9.31 18.48 -23.63
N VAL A 327 10.53 19.01 -23.55
CA VAL A 327 11.73 18.44 -24.18
C VAL A 327 12.49 17.61 -23.14
N ARG A 328 12.95 16.42 -23.53
CA ARG A 328 13.66 15.50 -22.62
C ARG A 328 14.96 16.08 -22.05
N GLU A 329 15.71 16.84 -22.85
CA GLU A 329 16.99 17.42 -22.43
C GLU A 329 16.76 18.54 -21.39
N ASP A 330 15.80 19.43 -21.65
CA ASP A 330 15.43 20.53 -20.75
C ASP A 330 14.75 20.04 -19.46
N ASN A 331 14.05 18.90 -19.51
CA ASN A 331 13.54 18.21 -18.32
C ASN A 331 14.68 17.75 -17.39
N GLU A 332 15.75 17.16 -17.92
CA GLU A 332 16.89 16.71 -17.10
C GLU A 332 17.71 17.90 -16.58
N HIS A 333 17.87 18.98 -17.37
CA HIS A 333 18.43 20.25 -16.87
C HIS A 333 17.58 20.84 -15.73
N SER A 334 16.25 20.78 -15.85
CA SER A 334 15.33 21.22 -14.80
C SER A 334 15.42 20.36 -13.54
N LYS A 335 15.54 19.02 -13.66
CA LYS A 335 15.81 18.14 -12.50
C LYS A 335 17.10 18.54 -11.78
N LEU A 336 18.19 18.77 -12.52
CA LEU A 336 19.48 19.18 -11.96
C LEU A 336 19.38 20.53 -11.21
N TRP A 337 18.61 21.48 -11.75
CA TRP A 337 18.34 22.76 -11.06
C TRP A 337 17.54 22.55 -9.77
N LEU A 338 16.51 21.69 -9.76
CA LEU A 338 15.75 21.38 -8.53
C LEU A 338 16.63 20.72 -7.45
N ILE A 339 17.51 19.80 -7.84
CA ILE A 339 18.46 19.15 -6.92
C ILE A 339 19.46 20.19 -6.36
N HIS A 340 19.98 21.08 -7.18
CA HIS A 340 20.87 22.15 -6.74
C HIS A 340 20.15 23.15 -5.81
N PHE A 341 18.92 23.55 -6.15
CA PHE A 341 18.04 24.37 -5.32
C PHE A 341 17.88 23.78 -3.91
N LEU A 342 17.50 22.50 -3.80
CA LEU A 342 17.32 21.82 -2.50
C LEU A 342 18.60 21.86 -1.64
N ASN A 343 19.75 21.60 -2.25
CA ASN A 343 21.05 21.57 -1.56
C ASN A 343 21.48 22.97 -1.04
N GLU A 344 21.29 24.02 -1.84
CA GLU A 344 21.74 25.37 -1.48
C GLU A 344 20.72 26.18 -0.67
N PHE A 345 19.41 25.87 -0.75
CA PHE A 345 18.36 26.66 -0.08
C PHE A 345 18.60 26.81 1.43
N SER A 346 19.03 25.73 2.10
CA SER A 346 19.34 25.73 3.53
C SER A 346 20.55 26.59 3.93
N LYS A 347 21.40 26.96 2.96
CA LYS A 347 22.53 27.89 3.15
C LYS A 347 22.11 29.32 2.77
N MET A 348 21.38 29.47 1.68
CA MET A 348 20.79 30.74 1.23
C MET A 348 19.92 31.37 2.33
N GLN A 349 18.99 30.60 2.92
CA GLN A 349 18.11 31.05 4.00
C GLN A 349 18.90 31.59 5.21
N LYS A 350 20.03 30.93 5.56
CA LYS A 350 20.93 31.37 6.65
C LYS A 350 21.72 32.62 6.26
N SER A 351 22.17 32.72 5.01
CA SER A 351 22.92 33.87 4.50
C SER A 351 22.08 35.13 4.35
N LEU A 352 20.79 35.00 4.01
CA LEU A 352 19.84 36.10 3.92
C LEU A 352 19.43 36.66 5.30
N ALA A 353 19.68 35.91 6.39
CA ALA A 353 19.41 36.29 7.77
C ALA A 353 17.99 36.84 7.99
N LEU A 354 17.00 36.20 7.35
CA LEU A 354 15.58 36.55 7.39
C LEU A 354 15.06 36.56 8.83
N LYS A 355 14.22 37.56 9.17
CA LYS A 355 13.71 37.77 10.54
C LYS A 355 12.21 37.95 10.60
N LYS A 356 11.63 38.59 9.58
CA LYS A 356 10.18 38.82 9.51
C LYS A 356 9.41 37.66 8.90
N ILE A 357 10.10 36.79 8.18
CA ILE A 357 9.49 35.65 7.49
C ILE A 357 10.07 34.32 7.93
N GLN A 358 9.20 33.36 8.19
CA GLN A 358 9.51 31.93 8.18
C GLN A 358 9.32 31.40 6.76
N VAL A 359 10.14 30.43 6.36
CA VAL A 359 10.19 29.92 4.99
C VAL A 359 10.30 28.40 5.01
N VAL A 360 9.45 27.73 4.24
CA VAL A 360 9.46 26.28 3.99
C VAL A 360 9.39 26.03 2.48
N TYR A 361 9.93 24.90 2.00
CA TYR A 361 10.16 24.66 0.58
C TYR A 361 9.88 23.21 0.18
N PHE A 362 9.55 23.01 -1.08
CA PHE A 362 9.20 21.72 -1.69
C PHE A 362 9.49 21.77 -3.19
N THR A 363 9.76 20.62 -3.83
CA THR A 363 9.89 20.50 -5.28
C THR A 363 9.11 19.31 -5.82
N SER A 364 8.84 19.26 -7.12
CA SER A 364 8.25 18.08 -7.78
C SER A 364 8.98 16.78 -7.42
N LEU A 365 10.32 16.81 -7.35
CA LEU A 365 11.20 15.68 -7.01
C LEU A 365 11.27 15.36 -5.52
N SER A 366 10.89 16.29 -4.62
CA SER A 366 11.13 16.14 -3.19
C SER A 366 10.58 14.84 -2.60
N ARG A 367 9.36 14.45 -3.00
CA ARG A 367 8.72 13.18 -2.56
C ARG A 367 9.56 11.95 -2.90
N GLN A 368 10.17 11.93 -4.09
CA GLN A 368 10.96 10.81 -4.60
C GLN A 368 12.33 10.75 -3.93
N LEU A 369 13.01 11.90 -3.81
CA LEU A 369 14.31 12.01 -3.15
C LEU A 369 14.26 11.65 -1.65
N GLU A 370 13.21 12.09 -0.94
CA GLU A 370 13.04 11.74 0.49
C GLU A 370 12.66 10.26 0.68
N PHE A 371 11.92 9.67 -0.25
CA PHE A 371 11.58 8.23 -0.23
C PHE A 371 12.82 7.35 -0.49
N GLU A 372 13.68 7.75 -1.43
CA GLU A 372 14.97 7.10 -1.70
C GLU A 372 15.92 7.24 -0.50
N ALA A 373 16.08 8.47 0.03
CA ALA A 373 16.91 8.73 1.21
C ALA A 373 16.44 7.94 2.44
N THR A 374 15.13 7.91 2.70
CA THR A 374 14.54 7.09 3.77
C THR A 374 14.86 5.61 3.57
N SER A 375 14.68 5.08 2.36
CA SER A 375 15.02 3.69 2.01
C SER A 375 16.50 3.38 2.30
N MET A 376 17.42 4.27 1.93
CA MET A 376 18.85 4.12 2.17
C MET A 376 19.22 4.13 3.67
N THR A 377 18.49 4.86 4.52
CA THR A 377 18.68 4.82 5.98
C THR A 377 18.10 3.55 6.64
N VAL A 378 17.10 2.90 6.03
CA VAL A 378 16.44 1.72 6.59
C VAL A 378 17.16 0.40 6.24
N ILE A 379 17.84 0.32 5.09
CA ILE A 379 18.67 -0.86 4.69
C ILE A 379 19.61 -1.38 5.81
N PRO A 380 20.41 -0.56 6.52
CA PRO A 380 21.26 -1.06 7.60
C PRO A 380 20.47 -1.60 8.82
N LEU A 381 19.25 -1.13 9.06
CA LEU A 381 18.38 -1.64 10.13
C LEU A 381 17.89 -3.06 9.82
N PHE A 382 17.59 -3.36 8.54
CA PHE A 382 17.29 -4.73 8.13
C PHE A 382 18.46 -5.68 8.37
N HIS A 383 19.70 -5.28 8.06
CA HIS A 383 20.88 -6.11 8.35
C HIS A 383 21.02 -6.45 9.85
N LEU A 384 20.72 -5.51 10.75
CA LEU A 384 20.65 -5.76 12.19
C LEU A 384 19.51 -6.72 12.55
N ALA A 385 18.32 -6.53 12.00
CA ALA A 385 17.15 -7.38 12.25
C ALA A 385 17.37 -8.83 11.79
N TYR A 386 17.95 -9.04 10.59
CA TYR A 386 18.38 -10.35 10.11
C TYR A 386 19.38 -11.00 11.07
N LEU A 387 20.42 -10.28 11.51
CA LEU A 387 21.42 -10.80 12.45
C LEU A 387 20.77 -11.26 13.77
N LEU A 388 19.84 -10.49 14.31
CA LEU A 388 19.12 -10.82 15.55
C LEU A 388 18.23 -12.07 15.40
N ILE A 389 17.47 -12.19 14.31
CA ILE A 389 16.62 -13.37 14.03
C ILE A 389 17.48 -14.62 13.85
N ILE A 390 18.59 -14.53 13.11
CA ILE A 390 19.50 -15.65 12.86
C ILE A 390 20.17 -16.10 14.17
N LEU A 391 20.63 -15.15 14.98
CA LEU A 391 21.21 -15.42 16.30
C LEU A 391 20.19 -16.10 17.23
N PHE A 392 18.96 -15.60 17.28
CA PHE A 392 17.85 -16.20 18.02
C PHE A 392 17.54 -17.62 17.54
N ALA A 393 17.44 -17.86 16.23
CA ALA A 393 17.13 -19.17 15.66
C ALA A 393 18.21 -20.22 16.00
N VAL A 394 19.48 -19.83 15.95
CA VAL A 394 20.62 -20.70 16.28
C VAL A 394 20.70 -20.95 17.79
N ILE A 395 20.55 -19.93 18.64
CA ILE A 395 20.61 -20.07 20.11
C ILE A 395 19.43 -20.90 20.64
N SER A 396 18.22 -20.68 20.13
CA SER A 396 17.03 -21.47 20.52
C SER A 396 17.14 -22.97 20.14
N CYS A 397 18.06 -23.35 19.25
CA CYS A 397 18.39 -24.74 18.92
C CYS A 397 19.58 -25.33 19.71
N TYR A 398 20.15 -24.58 20.66
CA TYR A 398 21.19 -25.07 21.55
C TYR A 398 20.61 -26.04 22.60
N ARG A 399 21.36 -27.10 22.90
CA ARG A 399 21.16 -27.98 24.06
C ARG A 399 22.54 -28.29 24.65
N CYS A 400 22.60 -28.49 25.96
CA CYS A 400 23.81 -28.98 26.66
C CYS A 400 24.23 -30.39 26.18
N ASP A 401 23.29 -31.10 25.57
CA ASP A 401 23.42 -32.44 25.02
C ASP A 401 24.28 -32.47 23.73
N CYS A 402 25.53 -32.92 23.84
CA CYS A 402 26.50 -32.93 22.73
C CYS A 402 26.00 -33.72 21.49
N ILE A 403 25.19 -34.76 21.71
CA ILE A 403 24.59 -35.56 20.64
C ILE A 403 23.44 -34.78 19.97
N ARG A 404 22.44 -34.34 20.77
CA ARG A 404 21.18 -33.77 20.27
C ARG A 404 21.20 -32.26 20.01
N ASN A 405 22.32 -31.56 20.20
CA ASN A 405 22.48 -30.14 19.82
C ASN A 405 22.21 -29.94 18.30
N LYS A 406 21.41 -28.91 17.97
CA LYS A 406 20.93 -28.59 16.61
C LYS A 406 21.36 -27.21 16.08
N MET A 407 22.25 -26.48 16.74
CA MET A 407 22.73 -25.16 16.26
C MET A 407 23.14 -25.15 14.79
N TRP A 408 23.92 -26.15 14.33
CA TRP A 408 24.35 -26.26 12.93
C TRP A 408 23.21 -26.56 11.96
N VAL A 409 22.18 -27.28 12.41
CA VAL A 409 20.97 -27.54 11.62
C VAL A 409 20.16 -26.25 11.48
N ALA A 410 20.00 -25.49 12.56
CA ALA A 410 19.32 -24.19 12.52
C ALA A 410 20.03 -23.17 11.62
N ALA A 411 21.36 -23.09 11.71
CA ALA A 411 22.16 -22.26 10.82
C ALA A 411 22.01 -22.67 9.34
N PHE A 412 21.91 -23.98 9.05
CA PHE A 412 21.66 -24.44 7.69
C PHE A 412 20.22 -24.20 7.22
N GLY A 413 19.21 -24.25 8.11
CA GLY A 413 17.83 -23.90 7.78
C GLY A 413 17.67 -22.43 7.38
N VAL A 414 18.33 -21.52 8.11
CA VAL A 414 18.48 -20.11 7.71
C VAL A 414 19.11 -19.98 6.31
N ILE A 415 20.20 -20.70 6.04
CA ILE A 415 20.84 -20.70 4.72
C ILE A 415 19.89 -21.26 3.65
N SER A 416 19.12 -22.31 3.95
CA SER A 416 18.13 -22.88 3.04
C SER A 416 17.00 -21.90 2.70
N ALA A 417 16.56 -21.08 3.65
CA ALA A 417 15.61 -20.00 3.41
C ALA A 417 16.23 -18.89 2.54
N ALA A 418 17.49 -18.50 2.79
CA ALA A 418 18.19 -17.52 1.96
C ALA A 418 18.42 -18.00 0.51
N LEU A 419 18.74 -19.29 0.32
CA LEU A 419 18.84 -19.92 -1.01
C LEU A 419 17.48 -19.91 -1.74
N ALA A 420 16.38 -20.10 -1.01
CA ALA A 420 15.03 -19.99 -1.56
C ALA A 420 14.71 -18.55 -2.01
N VAL A 421 15.11 -17.54 -1.23
CA VAL A 421 15.00 -16.12 -1.63
C VAL A 421 15.74 -15.83 -2.93
N VAL A 422 17.01 -16.24 -3.04
CA VAL A 422 17.80 -16.08 -4.28
C VAL A 422 17.16 -16.81 -5.46
N SER A 423 16.53 -17.97 -5.23
CA SER A 423 15.86 -18.74 -6.27
C SER A 423 14.55 -18.10 -6.74
N GLY A 424 13.70 -17.66 -5.82
CA GLY A 424 12.42 -17.02 -6.13
C GLY A 424 12.59 -15.67 -6.81
N PHE A 425 13.42 -14.79 -6.23
CA PHE A 425 13.73 -13.48 -6.80
C PHE A 425 14.43 -13.61 -8.16
N GLY A 426 15.40 -14.51 -8.25
CA GLY A 426 16.12 -14.79 -9.50
C GLY A 426 15.18 -15.25 -10.63
N LEU A 427 14.18 -16.09 -10.32
CA LEU A 427 13.15 -16.49 -11.28
C LEU A 427 12.26 -15.31 -11.72
N MET A 428 11.83 -14.45 -10.80
CA MET A 428 10.96 -13.30 -11.14
C MET A 428 11.70 -12.28 -12.01
N LEU A 429 12.96 -11.99 -11.70
CA LEU A 429 13.83 -11.15 -12.53
C LEU A 429 14.07 -11.79 -13.92
N TYR A 430 14.26 -13.13 -13.99
CA TYR A 430 14.36 -13.85 -15.26
C TYR A 430 13.09 -13.80 -16.13
N ILE A 431 11.91 -13.67 -15.51
CA ILE A 431 10.62 -13.50 -16.19
C ILE A 431 10.40 -12.03 -16.61
N GLY A 432 11.19 -11.09 -16.10
CA GLY A 432 11.06 -9.67 -16.37
C GLY A 432 10.01 -8.96 -15.49
N VAL A 433 9.73 -9.49 -14.29
CA VAL A 433 8.85 -8.82 -13.32
C VAL A 433 9.64 -7.68 -12.65
N PRO A 434 9.22 -6.40 -12.77
CA PRO A 434 9.97 -5.27 -12.21
C PRO A 434 10.25 -5.41 -10.72
N PHE A 435 11.43 -4.95 -10.31
CA PHE A 435 11.81 -4.86 -8.91
C PHE A 435 11.45 -3.48 -8.37
N VAL A 436 10.76 -3.43 -7.23
CA VAL A 436 10.30 -2.21 -6.55
C VAL A 436 10.75 -2.26 -5.09
N ILE A 437 10.97 -1.13 -4.44
CA ILE A 437 11.60 -1.10 -3.12
C ILE A 437 10.81 -1.88 -2.05
N ILE A 438 9.48 -1.93 -2.17
CA ILE A 438 8.63 -2.73 -1.26
C ILE A 438 8.88 -4.25 -1.37
N VAL A 439 9.38 -4.76 -2.50
CA VAL A 439 9.81 -6.17 -2.66
C VAL A 439 11.08 -6.45 -1.84
N ALA A 440 11.97 -5.47 -1.67
CA ALA A 440 13.21 -5.62 -0.89
C ALA A 440 12.96 -5.95 0.60
N ASN A 441 11.76 -5.65 1.10
CA ASN A 441 11.34 -5.95 2.47
C ASN A 441 10.85 -7.41 2.63
N SER A 442 10.44 -8.08 1.54
CA SER A 442 9.86 -9.43 1.63
C SER A 442 10.79 -10.55 2.14
N PRO A 443 12.13 -10.53 1.94
CA PRO A 443 13.02 -11.58 2.49
C PRO A 443 13.00 -11.66 4.02
N PHE A 444 12.66 -10.57 4.71
CA PHE A 444 12.46 -10.56 6.16
C PHE A 444 11.24 -11.40 6.58
N LEU A 445 10.12 -11.24 5.87
CA LEU A 445 8.90 -12.02 6.09
C LEU A 445 9.13 -13.50 5.73
N ILE A 446 9.79 -13.76 4.60
CA ILE A 446 10.08 -15.11 4.10
C ILE A 446 11.03 -15.85 5.05
N LEU A 447 12.04 -15.18 5.61
CA LEU A 447 12.93 -15.77 6.62
C LEU A 447 12.14 -16.18 7.87
N GLY A 448 11.18 -15.37 8.32
CA GLY A 448 10.31 -15.70 9.46
C GLY A 448 9.54 -17.00 9.23
N VAL A 449 8.86 -17.14 8.08
CA VAL A 449 8.10 -18.35 7.73
C VAL A 449 9.01 -19.58 7.59
N GLY A 450 10.14 -19.44 6.88
CA GLY A 450 11.09 -20.55 6.69
C GLY A 450 11.74 -21.05 7.98
N VAL A 451 11.95 -20.15 8.97
CA VAL A 451 12.47 -20.50 10.29
C VAL A 451 11.42 -21.22 11.15
N ASP A 452 10.12 -20.93 11.02
CA ASP A 452 9.07 -21.63 11.76
C ASP A 452 8.93 -23.10 11.31
N ASP A 453 8.76 -23.35 10.01
CA ASP A 453 8.69 -24.72 9.47
C ASP A 453 9.98 -25.54 9.79
N MET A 454 11.14 -24.88 9.81
CA MET A 454 12.42 -25.45 10.25
C MET A 454 12.34 -25.89 11.73
N PHE A 455 11.84 -25.04 12.63
CA PHE A 455 11.65 -25.41 14.04
C PHE A 455 10.66 -26.57 14.20
N ILE A 456 9.57 -26.60 13.43
CA ILE A 456 8.58 -27.69 13.43
C ILE A 456 9.26 -29.03 13.08
N MET A 457 10.08 -29.06 12.02
CA MET A 457 10.83 -30.27 11.66
C MET A 457 11.92 -30.66 12.67
N ILE A 458 12.64 -29.70 13.26
CA ILE A 458 13.63 -30.00 14.32
C ILE A 458 12.93 -30.60 15.55
N SER A 459 11.79 -30.04 15.97
CA SER A 459 10.98 -30.51 17.10
C SER A 459 10.46 -31.93 16.87
N ALA A 460 10.01 -32.25 15.66
CA ALA A 460 9.61 -33.61 15.30
C ALA A 460 10.79 -34.58 15.22
N TRP A 461 11.95 -34.16 14.68
CA TRP A 461 13.16 -34.98 14.63
C TRP A 461 13.69 -35.33 16.02
N GLN A 462 13.71 -34.38 16.95
CA GLN A 462 14.15 -34.60 18.34
C GLN A 462 13.27 -35.61 19.10
N LYS A 463 12.05 -35.90 18.61
CA LYS A 463 11.13 -36.93 19.15
C LYS A 463 11.30 -38.32 18.52
N THR A 464 12.25 -38.51 17.58
CA THR A 464 12.57 -39.83 17.02
C THR A 464 13.60 -40.58 17.87
N SER A 465 13.58 -41.92 17.87
CA SER A 465 14.62 -42.72 18.53
C SER A 465 15.96 -42.60 17.79
N LEU A 466 17.06 -42.65 18.53
CA LEU A 466 18.42 -42.70 17.98
C LEU A 466 18.80 -44.10 17.43
N VAL A 467 18.00 -45.13 17.74
CA VAL A 467 18.20 -46.52 17.29
C VAL A 467 17.66 -46.73 15.86
N ASP A 468 16.62 -45.98 15.49
CA ASP A 468 15.96 -46.08 14.17
C ASP A 468 16.90 -45.74 13.00
N SER A 469 16.71 -46.42 11.87
CA SER A 469 17.46 -46.10 10.65
C SER A 469 17.12 -44.69 10.13
N ILE A 470 18.11 -43.92 9.68
CA ILE A 470 17.95 -42.48 9.35
C ILE A 470 16.85 -42.21 8.32
N LYS A 471 16.71 -43.09 7.31
CA LYS A 471 15.62 -43.04 6.33
C LYS A 471 14.22 -43.25 6.95
N GLN A 472 14.13 -44.09 7.97
CA GLN A 472 12.90 -44.35 8.74
C GLN A 472 12.61 -43.22 9.73
N ARG A 473 13.64 -42.60 10.32
CA ARG A 473 13.50 -41.39 11.14
C ARG A 473 12.94 -40.23 10.32
N LEU A 474 13.51 -39.92 9.16
CA LEU A 474 12.99 -38.83 8.31
C LEU A 474 11.60 -39.16 7.76
N SER A 475 11.34 -40.41 7.38
CA SER A 475 10.00 -40.89 7.00
C SER A 475 8.94 -40.64 8.10
N ASN A 476 9.25 -40.98 9.35
CA ASN A 476 8.41 -40.78 10.55
C ASN A 476 8.20 -39.30 10.90
N VAL A 477 9.21 -38.43 10.66
CA VAL A 477 9.05 -36.98 10.77
C VAL A 477 8.10 -36.47 9.67
N TYR A 478 8.34 -36.83 8.42
CA TYR A 478 7.56 -36.31 7.28
C TYR A 478 6.10 -36.77 7.33
N SER A 479 5.83 -38.01 7.75
CA SER A 479 4.46 -38.49 7.97
C SER A 479 3.68 -37.70 9.03
N LYS A 480 4.36 -36.96 9.91
CA LYS A 480 3.75 -36.24 11.04
C LYS A 480 3.68 -34.72 10.87
N VAL A 481 4.65 -34.08 10.20
CA VAL A 481 4.67 -32.61 10.06
C VAL A 481 4.54 -32.09 8.63
N ALA A 482 4.90 -32.87 7.61
CA ALA A 482 4.91 -32.35 6.25
C ALA A 482 3.50 -32.00 5.74
N VAL A 483 2.45 -32.72 6.19
CA VAL A 483 1.05 -32.36 5.89
C VAL A 483 0.71 -30.97 6.45
N SER A 484 1.05 -30.70 7.72
CA SER A 484 0.80 -29.40 8.35
C SER A 484 1.56 -28.26 7.65
N ILE A 485 2.84 -28.46 7.38
CA ILE A 485 3.73 -27.50 6.68
C ILE A 485 3.22 -27.23 5.24
N THR A 486 2.67 -28.26 4.57
CA THR A 486 2.09 -28.10 3.24
C THR A 486 0.80 -27.29 3.29
N ILE A 487 -0.04 -27.48 4.32
CA ILE A 487 -1.27 -26.69 4.50
C ILE A 487 -0.92 -25.22 4.75
N THR A 488 -0.04 -24.91 5.72
CA THR A 488 0.36 -23.53 6.04
C THR A 488 1.04 -22.83 4.87
N THR A 489 1.94 -23.53 4.17
CA THR A 489 2.53 -23.01 2.92
C THR A 489 1.46 -22.72 1.88
N THR A 490 0.55 -23.66 1.62
CA THR A 490 -0.46 -23.51 0.55
C THR A 490 -1.41 -22.36 0.86
N THR A 491 -1.86 -22.19 2.10
CA THR A 491 -2.68 -21.05 2.50
C THR A 491 -1.93 -19.72 2.36
N ASN A 492 -0.64 -19.68 2.72
CA ASN A 492 0.17 -18.47 2.57
C ASN A 492 0.40 -18.11 1.09
N VAL A 493 0.78 -19.08 0.25
CA VAL A 493 1.01 -18.86 -1.19
C VAL A 493 -0.29 -18.42 -1.89
N LEU A 494 -1.44 -19.02 -1.55
CA LEU A 494 -2.74 -18.58 -2.05
C LEU A 494 -3.09 -17.16 -1.59
N ALA A 495 -2.89 -16.82 -0.31
CA ALA A 495 -3.18 -15.48 0.22
C ALA A 495 -2.28 -14.38 -0.41
N PHE A 496 -1.03 -14.68 -0.73
CA PHE A 496 -0.21 -13.77 -1.53
C PHE A 496 -0.72 -13.68 -2.98
N TYR A 497 -1.12 -14.79 -3.60
CA TYR A 497 -1.62 -14.77 -4.98
C TYR A 497 -3.02 -14.14 -5.14
N THR A 498 -3.93 -14.20 -4.15
CA THR A 498 -5.17 -13.39 -4.19
C THR A 498 -4.87 -11.89 -4.11
N GLY A 499 -3.80 -11.50 -3.41
CA GLY A 499 -3.28 -10.14 -3.39
C GLY A 499 -2.94 -9.56 -4.78
N ILE A 500 -2.68 -10.38 -5.79
CA ILE A 500 -2.46 -9.96 -7.20
C ILE A 500 -3.73 -9.33 -7.80
N MET A 501 -4.92 -9.65 -7.27
CA MET A 501 -6.20 -9.06 -7.71
C MET A 501 -6.40 -7.60 -7.26
N THR A 502 -5.44 -7.00 -6.56
CA THR A 502 -5.39 -5.56 -6.28
C THR A 502 -5.12 -4.72 -7.54
N SER A 503 -5.51 -3.45 -7.54
CA SER A 503 -5.29 -2.54 -8.69
C SER A 503 -3.95 -1.78 -8.67
N PHE A 504 -3.06 -2.06 -7.71
CA PHE A 504 -1.81 -1.32 -7.45
C PHE A 504 -0.58 -2.17 -7.79
N ARG A 505 0.32 -1.68 -8.67
CA ARG A 505 1.45 -2.47 -9.18
C ARG A 505 2.47 -2.87 -8.11
N SER A 506 2.84 -1.94 -7.23
CA SER A 506 3.73 -2.20 -6.08
C SER A 506 3.30 -3.43 -5.27
N ILE A 507 2.00 -3.52 -4.96
CA ILE A 507 1.41 -4.64 -4.21
C ILE A 507 1.34 -5.92 -5.06
N GLN A 508 1.00 -5.82 -6.37
CA GLN A 508 1.03 -6.97 -7.29
C GLN A 508 2.42 -7.60 -7.36
N TYR A 509 3.48 -6.80 -7.55
CA TYR A 509 4.86 -7.28 -7.60
C TYR A 509 5.29 -7.88 -6.25
N PHE A 510 5.02 -7.19 -5.14
CA PHE A 510 5.26 -7.72 -3.79
C PHE A 510 4.61 -9.10 -3.58
N CYS A 511 3.36 -9.27 -4.02
CA CYS A 511 2.63 -10.53 -3.95
C CYS A 511 3.22 -11.63 -4.84
N ILE A 512 3.57 -11.31 -6.10
CA ILE A 512 4.18 -12.23 -7.07
C ILE A 512 5.54 -12.74 -6.56
N TYR A 513 6.41 -11.83 -6.12
CA TYR A 513 7.71 -12.17 -5.55
C TYR A 513 7.57 -12.98 -4.26
N THR A 514 6.75 -12.54 -3.30
CA THR A 514 6.63 -13.20 -1.99
C THR A 514 5.98 -14.58 -2.10
N GLY A 515 4.84 -14.70 -2.78
CA GLY A 515 4.13 -15.97 -2.96
C GLY A 515 4.98 -17.03 -3.68
N THR A 516 5.65 -16.65 -4.77
CA THR A 516 6.52 -17.57 -5.50
C THR A 516 7.76 -17.97 -4.70
N THR A 517 8.31 -17.04 -3.91
CA THR A 517 9.48 -17.33 -3.07
C THR A 517 9.12 -18.21 -1.86
N LEU A 518 7.91 -18.11 -1.31
CA LEU A 518 7.42 -19.03 -0.27
C LEU A 518 7.26 -20.46 -0.82
N LEU A 519 6.83 -20.62 -2.08
CA LEU A 519 6.82 -21.93 -2.74
C LEU A 519 8.23 -22.53 -2.85
N PHE A 520 9.24 -21.74 -3.24
CA PHE A 520 10.64 -22.17 -3.19
C PHE A 520 11.10 -22.50 -1.76
N CYS A 521 10.68 -21.72 -0.76
CA CYS A 521 11.05 -21.93 0.64
C CYS A 521 10.57 -23.29 1.13
N TYR A 522 9.30 -23.62 0.92
CA TYR A 522 8.72 -24.93 1.20
C TYR A 522 9.45 -26.07 0.47
N LEU A 523 9.68 -25.93 -0.84
CA LEU A 523 10.37 -26.95 -1.64
C LEU A 523 11.79 -27.21 -1.10
N TYR A 524 12.53 -26.16 -0.74
CA TYR A 524 13.88 -26.29 -0.21
C TYR A 524 13.88 -26.80 1.25
N ASN A 525 12.84 -26.53 2.02
CA ASN A 525 12.71 -27.07 3.37
C ASN A 525 12.46 -28.59 3.35
N ILE A 526 11.58 -29.04 2.47
CA ILE A 526 11.24 -30.46 2.25
C ILE A 526 12.34 -31.24 1.46
N THR A 527 13.32 -30.56 0.87
CA THR A 527 14.44 -31.19 0.13
C THR A 527 15.81 -30.89 0.72
N CYS A 528 16.32 -29.67 0.57
CA CYS A 528 17.65 -29.22 0.99
C CYS A 528 17.83 -29.35 2.51
N PHE A 529 16.94 -28.76 3.30
CA PHE A 529 17.00 -28.84 4.76
C PHE A 529 16.72 -30.26 5.27
N GLY A 530 15.71 -30.95 4.72
CA GLY A 530 15.45 -32.38 5.00
C GLY A 530 16.67 -33.29 4.78
N ALA A 531 17.41 -33.06 3.70
CA ALA A 531 18.65 -33.76 3.40
C ALA A 531 19.74 -33.44 4.43
N PHE A 532 19.91 -32.16 4.81
CA PHE A 532 20.87 -31.76 5.83
C PHE A 532 20.53 -32.37 7.21
N LEU A 533 19.25 -32.38 7.58
CA LEU A 533 18.75 -33.02 8.80
C LEU A 533 19.06 -34.53 8.83
N ALA A 534 18.96 -35.23 7.69
CA ALA A 534 19.38 -36.62 7.57
C ALA A 534 20.91 -36.81 7.61
N LEU A 535 21.71 -35.85 7.14
CA LEU A 535 23.17 -35.86 7.29
C LEU A 535 23.58 -35.61 8.75
N ASP A 536 22.91 -34.70 9.45
CA ASP A 536 23.08 -34.49 10.89
C ASP A 536 22.66 -35.73 11.70
N GLY A 537 21.62 -36.46 11.25
CA GLY A 537 21.29 -37.79 11.75
C GLY A 537 22.43 -38.81 11.62
N LYS A 538 23.33 -38.67 10.64
CA LYS A 538 24.56 -39.49 10.54
C LYS A 538 25.58 -39.06 11.61
N ARG A 539 25.71 -37.75 11.88
CA ARG A 539 26.55 -37.23 12.99
C ARG A 539 26.06 -37.75 14.34
N GLU A 540 24.76 -37.69 14.63
CA GLU A 540 24.16 -38.22 15.87
C GLU A 540 24.57 -39.68 16.11
N VAL A 541 24.36 -40.55 15.12
CA VAL A 541 24.65 -41.99 15.22
C VAL A 541 26.16 -42.27 15.33
N VAL A 542 27.02 -41.50 14.66
CA VAL A 542 28.48 -41.63 14.80
C VAL A 542 28.94 -41.18 16.19
N CYS A 543 28.39 -40.08 16.72
CA CYS A 543 28.69 -39.58 18.06
C CYS A 543 28.26 -40.59 19.14
N LEU A 544 27.04 -41.12 19.05
CA LEU A 544 26.52 -42.16 19.94
C LEU A 544 27.43 -43.41 19.93
N ARG A 545 27.88 -43.86 18.76
CA ARG A 545 28.82 -44.99 18.63
C ARG A 545 30.19 -44.68 19.25
N TRP A 546 30.71 -43.46 19.09
CA TRP A 546 32.01 -43.04 19.64
C TRP A 546 31.98 -42.92 21.19
N LEU A 547 30.82 -42.57 21.75
CA LEU A 547 30.58 -42.61 23.20
C LEU A 547 30.44 -44.06 23.70
N LYS A 548 29.61 -44.89 23.05
CA LYS A 548 29.44 -46.31 23.43
C LYS A 548 30.71 -47.17 23.27
N LYS A 549 31.59 -46.89 22.31
CA LYS A 549 32.83 -47.66 22.07
C LYS A 549 33.95 -47.35 23.08
N SER A 550 33.64 -46.96 24.31
CA SER A 550 34.63 -46.51 25.30
C SER A 550 35.04 -47.59 26.32
N GLU A 551 34.52 -48.81 26.22
CA GLU A 551 34.79 -49.95 27.13
C GLU A 551 36.03 -50.78 26.74
N THR A 552 37.16 -50.11 26.48
CA THR A 552 38.48 -50.77 26.39
C THR A 552 39.47 -50.03 27.30
N PRO A 553 40.02 -50.68 28.35
CA PRO A 553 40.53 -49.99 29.54
C PRO A 553 41.95 -49.41 29.41
N ASP A 554 42.40 -48.99 28.22
CA ASP A 554 43.78 -48.50 28.07
C ASP A 554 43.98 -47.48 26.92
N GLN A 555 43.69 -46.19 27.17
CA GLN A 555 44.43 -45.08 26.54
C GLN A 555 44.23 -43.71 27.22
N LYS A 556 45.29 -42.90 27.24
CA LYS A 556 45.35 -41.55 27.86
C LYS A 556 44.66 -40.47 27.01
N CYS A 557 43.35 -40.59 26.78
CA CYS A 557 42.55 -39.61 26.02
C CYS A 557 41.33 -39.07 26.79
N SER A 558 41.49 -38.86 28.12
CA SER A 558 40.41 -38.46 29.03
C SER A 558 40.20 -36.94 29.18
N SER A 559 41.22 -36.12 28.91
CA SER A 559 41.18 -34.66 29.13
C SER A 559 40.31 -33.93 28.10
N LEU A 560 40.57 -34.09 26.79
CA LEU A 560 39.74 -33.46 25.75
C LEU A 560 38.29 -33.97 25.79
N LYS A 561 38.06 -35.26 26.08
CA LYS A 561 36.71 -35.84 26.21
C LYS A 561 35.87 -35.10 27.27
N LYS A 562 36.46 -34.75 28.43
CA LYS A 562 35.78 -34.01 29.50
C LYS A 562 35.57 -32.52 29.24
N SER A 563 36.23 -31.93 28.24
CA SER A 563 36.05 -30.51 27.90
C SER A 563 34.93 -30.26 26.88
N CYS A 564 34.58 -31.27 26.07
CA CYS A 564 33.52 -31.17 25.05
C CYS A 564 32.17 -31.75 25.54
N CYS A 565 32.17 -32.44 26.68
CA CYS A 565 30.98 -32.91 27.39
C CYS A 565 31.18 -32.63 28.89
N LEU A 566 30.54 -31.59 29.42
CA LEU A 566 30.46 -31.38 30.87
C LEU A 566 29.63 -32.51 31.51
N PRO A 567 29.96 -32.93 32.74
CA PRO A 567 29.38 -34.13 33.32
C PRO A 567 27.97 -33.89 33.86
N PHE A 568 27.00 -34.65 33.33
CA PHE A 568 25.82 -35.04 34.09
C PHE A 568 25.53 -36.54 33.93
N GLU A 569 24.76 -37.09 34.87
CA GLU A 569 24.92 -38.48 35.31
C GLU A 569 23.84 -39.42 34.76
N SER A 570 23.89 -39.70 33.46
CA SER A 570 23.31 -40.90 32.85
C SER A 570 23.74 -41.05 31.38
N LEU A 571 23.86 -42.29 30.91
CA LEU A 571 23.61 -42.57 29.49
C LEU A 571 22.09 -42.47 29.30
N PRO A 572 21.57 -41.69 28.34
CA PRO A 572 20.14 -41.68 28.07
C PRO A 572 19.66 -43.09 27.74
N GLU A 573 18.64 -43.57 28.46
CA GLU A 573 17.98 -44.83 28.12
C GLU A 573 17.43 -44.74 26.70
N GLU A 574 17.51 -45.83 25.93
CA GLU A 574 17.41 -45.78 24.46
C GLU A 574 16.04 -45.32 23.91
N ASN A 575 15.05 -45.17 24.80
CA ASN A 575 13.66 -44.80 24.50
C ASN A 575 13.25 -43.41 25.04
N GLU A 576 13.94 -42.84 26.04
CA GLU A 576 13.53 -41.55 26.62
C GLU A 576 14.25 -40.38 25.94
N ALA A 577 13.47 -39.50 25.30
CA ALA A 577 13.97 -38.25 24.75
C ALA A 577 13.85 -37.14 25.79
N GLU A 578 14.99 -36.54 26.19
CA GLU A 578 15.04 -35.46 27.19
C GLU A 578 13.95 -34.40 26.95
N ILE A 579 13.02 -34.33 27.91
CA ILE A 579 11.85 -33.47 27.84
C ILE A 579 12.31 -32.02 28.05
N HIS A 580 12.31 -31.24 26.98
CA HIS A 580 12.64 -29.82 27.01
C HIS A 580 11.80 -29.09 28.08
N PRO A 581 12.37 -28.21 28.93
CA PRO A 581 11.67 -27.66 30.10
C PRO A 581 10.39 -26.90 29.73
N MET A 582 10.32 -26.28 28.55
CA MET A 582 9.09 -25.64 28.07
C MET A 582 7.93 -26.65 27.88
N ASN A 583 8.22 -27.90 27.52
CA ASN A 583 7.20 -28.95 27.39
C ASN A 583 6.67 -29.38 28.76
N LEU A 584 7.51 -29.37 29.80
CA LEU A 584 7.08 -29.59 31.18
C LEU A 584 6.16 -28.45 31.63
N PHE A 585 6.55 -27.19 31.40
CA PHE A 585 5.67 -26.04 31.67
C PHE A 585 4.30 -26.14 30.97
N PHE A 586 4.30 -26.48 29.67
CA PHE A 586 3.06 -26.64 28.91
C PHE A 586 2.18 -27.80 29.41
N ARG A 587 2.78 -28.94 29.75
CA ARG A 587 2.05 -30.15 30.22
C ARG A 587 1.55 -30.01 31.65
N ASP A 588 2.37 -29.47 32.55
CA ASP A 588 2.19 -29.58 34.01
C ASP A 588 1.58 -28.31 34.64
N TYR A 589 1.65 -27.16 33.96
CA TYR A 589 1.11 -25.88 34.45
C TYR A 589 0.10 -25.25 33.49
N PHE A 590 0.51 -24.93 32.26
CA PHE A 590 -0.31 -24.13 31.33
C PHE A 590 -1.53 -24.87 30.79
N GLY A 591 -1.37 -26.14 30.38
CA GLY A 591 -2.46 -27.00 29.94
C GLY A 591 -3.53 -27.16 31.02
N PRO A 592 -3.19 -27.65 32.23
CA PRO A 592 -4.12 -27.72 33.36
C PRO A 592 -4.86 -26.40 33.61
N PHE A 593 -4.14 -25.28 33.68
CA PHE A 593 -4.71 -23.94 33.89
C PHE A 593 -5.77 -23.58 32.83
N LEU A 594 -5.47 -23.75 31.53
CA LEU A 594 -6.42 -23.50 30.44
C LEU A 594 -7.60 -24.48 30.40
N THR A 595 -7.44 -25.70 30.91
CA THR A 595 -8.53 -26.68 30.92
C THR A 595 -9.61 -26.43 31.98
N THR A 596 -9.34 -25.58 32.98
CA THR A 596 -10.35 -25.21 34.00
C THR A 596 -11.53 -24.42 33.42
N THR A 597 -12.70 -24.56 34.04
CA THR A 597 -13.93 -23.87 33.60
C THR A 597 -13.80 -22.35 33.72
N GLU A 598 -13.23 -21.86 34.82
CA GLU A 598 -13.06 -20.43 35.08
C GLU A 598 -12.13 -19.78 34.05
N SER A 599 -10.98 -20.39 33.74
CA SER A 599 -10.08 -19.91 32.69
C SER A 599 -10.74 -19.91 31.31
N LYS A 600 -11.56 -20.91 30.99
CA LYS A 600 -12.32 -20.94 29.72
C LYS A 600 -13.33 -19.79 29.64
N PHE A 601 -14.09 -19.54 30.70
CA PHE A 601 -15.02 -18.41 30.75
C PHE A 601 -14.27 -17.07 30.61
N PHE A 602 -13.16 -16.89 31.33
CA PHE A 602 -12.35 -15.68 31.28
C PHE A 602 -11.70 -15.45 29.90
N VAL A 603 -11.18 -16.50 29.26
CA VAL A 603 -10.66 -16.43 27.89
C VAL A 603 -11.76 -16.06 26.89
N VAL A 604 -12.94 -16.68 26.96
CA VAL A 604 -14.08 -16.33 26.09
C VAL A 604 -14.51 -14.88 26.31
N LEU A 605 -14.56 -14.41 27.56
CA LEU A 605 -14.88 -13.02 27.89
C LEU A 605 -13.85 -12.04 27.30
N ILE A 606 -12.55 -12.33 27.41
CA ILE A 606 -11.49 -11.53 26.78
C ILE A 606 -11.63 -11.51 25.25
N TYR A 607 -11.91 -12.65 24.61
CA TYR A 607 -12.11 -12.71 23.16
C TYR A 607 -13.34 -11.92 22.71
N ILE A 608 -14.45 -11.94 23.47
CA ILE A 608 -15.63 -11.11 23.18
C ILE A 608 -15.30 -9.62 23.30
N LEU A 609 -14.62 -9.20 24.38
CA LEU A 609 -14.19 -7.81 24.56
C LEU A 609 -13.22 -7.36 23.47
N TYR A 610 -12.28 -8.22 23.07
CA TYR A 610 -11.36 -7.97 21.96
C TYR A 610 -12.11 -7.80 20.63
N ILE A 611 -13.03 -8.70 20.29
CA ILE A 611 -13.84 -8.62 19.06
C ILE A 611 -14.69 -7.34 19.03
N VAL A 612 -15.34 -6.97 20.13
CA VAL A 612 -16.14 -5.73 20.22
C VAL A 612 -15.24 -4.50 20.04
N SER A 613 -14.06 -4.48 20.68
CA SER A 613 -13.09 -3.39 20.55
C SER A 613 -12.51 -3.30 19.11
N SER A 614 -12.22 -4.43 18.47
CA SER A 614 -11.75 -4.48 17.09
C SER A 614 -12.80 -4.01 16.09
N ILE A 615 -14.05 -4.45 16.23
CA ILE A 615 -15.17 -3.99 15.39
C ILE A 615 -15.37 -2.48 15.55
N TYR A 616 -15.31 -1.96 16.77
CA TYR A 616 -15.37 -0.52 17.02
C TYR A 616 -14.20 0.22 16.35
N GLY A 617 -12.98 -0.30 16.47
CA GLY A 617 -11.78 0.25 15.81
C GLY A 617 -11.90 0.28 14.28
N CYS A 618 -12.51 -0.73 13.65
CA CYS A 618 -12.76 -0.75 12.21
C CYS A 618 -13.63 0.42 11.71
N PHE A 619 -14.52 0.97 12.55
CA PHE A 619 -15.30 2.17 12.21
C PHE A 619 -14.55 3.49 12.42
N GLN A 620 -13.33 3.47 12.96
CA GLN A 620 -12.47 4.64 13.17
C GLN A 620 -11.27 4.70 12.21
N VAL A 621 -11.13 3.75 11.28
CA VAL A 621 -10.05 3.77 10.28
C VAL A 621 -10.33 4.82 9.21
N GLU A 622 -9.52 5.86 9.15
CA GLU A 622 -9.61 6.88 8.10
C GLU A 622 -9.12 6.34 6.75
N GLU A 623 -9.78 6.76 5.66
CA GLU A 623 -9.44 6.29 4.32
C GLU A 623 -8.30 7.10 3.68
N GLY A 624 -7.23 6.40 3.30
CA GLY A 624 -6.22 6.87 2.35
C GLY A 624 -4.78 6.76 2.83
N LEU A 625 -3.85 6.82 1.88
CA LEU A 625 -2.44 7.10 2.17
C LEU A 625 -2.22 8.62 2.01
N ASP A 626 -1.74 9.26 3.08
CA ASP A 626 -1.14 10.59 2.97
C ASP A 626 0.34 10.42 2.56
N LEU A 627 0.74 11.10 1.48
CA LEU A 627 2.10 11.00 0.95
C LEU A 627 3.14 11.65 1.87
N ARG A 628 2.75 12.47 2.86
CA ARG A 628 3.67 12.97 3.89
C ARG A 628 4.27 11.83 4.72
N ASN A 629 3.52 10.74 4.92
CA ASN A 629 3.93 9.57 5.70
C ASN A 629 4.89 8.62 4.95
N LEU A 630 5.32 8.98 3.73
CA LEU A 630 6.36 8.25 2.97
C LEU A 630 7.76 8.87 3.15
N ALA A 631 7.84 10.08 3.70
CA ALA A 631 9.10 10.71 4.08
C ALA A 631 9.44 10.40 5.55
N SER A 632 10.68 10.68 5.97
CA SER A 632 11.08 10.58 7.37
C SER A 632 10.41 11.65 8.25
N ASP A 633 10.23 11.39 9.55
CA ASP A 633 9.60 12.35 10.48
C ASP A 633 10.35 13.70 10.54
N ASP A 634 11.69 13.66 10.43
CA ASP A 634 12.59 14.82 10.41
C ASP A 634 12.67 15.52 9.02
N SER A 635 11.88 15.09 8.03
CA SER A 635 11.92 15.61 6.65
C SER A 635 11.54 17.08 6.54
N TYR A 636 12.17 17.79 5.60
CA TYR A 636 11.80 19.17 5.23
C TYR A 636 10.41 19.26 4.55
N ILE A 637 9.87 18.14 4.06
CA ILE A 637 8.53 18.06 3.45
C ILE A 637 7.43 18.21 4.50
N THR A 638 7.62 17.63 5.70
CA THR A 638 6.65 17.67 6.81
C THR A 638 6.22 19.10 7.19
N PRO A 639 7.14 20.06 7.50
CA PRO A 639 6.75 21.43 7.79
C PRO A 639 6.21 22.19 6.56
N TYR A 640 6.56 21.79 5.33
CA TYR A 640 5.93 22.35 4.13
C TYR A 640 4.44 21.98 4.07
N PHE A 641 4.10 20.69 4.20
CA PHE A 641 2.69 20.27 4.14
C PHE A 641 1.86 20.79 5.31
N ASN A 642 2.44 20.92 6.51
CA ASN A 642 1.74 21.52 7.64
C ASN A 642 1.39 23.00 7.36
N VAL A 643 2.29 23.79 6.77
CA VAL A 643 2.02 25.19 6.36
C VAL A 643 1.04 25.25 5.17
N GLU A 644 1.09 24.30 4.24
CA GLU A 644 0.11 24.20 3.15
C GLU A 644 -1.31 23.93 3.68
N GLU A 645 -1.45 23.00 4.63
CA GLU A 645 -2.73 22.62 5.24
C GLU A 645 -3.28 23.68 6.20
N GLU A 646 -2.42 24.37 6.96
CA GLU A 646 -2.82 25.45 7.88
C GLU A 646 -3.26 26.73 7.14
N TYR A 647 -2.56 27.12 6.05
CA TYR A 647 -2.76 28.43 5.41
C TYR A 647 -3.43 28.42 4.04
N PHE A 648 -3.42 27.29 3.31
CA PHE A 648 -3.88 27.23 1.89
C PHE A 648 -4.96 26.17 1.64
N SER A 649 -5.57 25.59 2.67
CA SER A 649 -6.57 24.51 2.54
C SER A 649 -7.98 24.96 2.13
N ASP A 650 -8.27 26.26 2.17
CA ASP A 650 -9.58 26.83 1.78
C ASP A 650 -9.95 26.50 0.33
N TYR A 651 -8.99 26.59 -0.59
CA TYR A 651 -9.16 26.41 -2.04
C TYR A 651 -8.45 25.13 -2.50
N GLY A 652 -9.19 24.26 -3.17
CA GLY A 652 -8.70 22.98 -3.68
C GLY A 652 -8.08 23.06 -5.09
N PRO A 653 -7.90 21.92 -5.77
CA PRO A 653 -7.44 21.90 -7.16
C PRO A 653 -8.47 22.57 -8.10
N ARG A 654 -7.98 23.31 -9.11
CA ARG A 654 -8.83 23.87 -10.16
C ARG A 654 -9.14 22.80 -11.21
N VAL A 655 -10.40 22.43 -11.38
CA VAL A 655 -10.83 21.26 -12.17
C VAL A 655 -11.26 21.69 -13.56
N MET A 656 -10.81 20.96 -14.58
CA MET A 656 -11.28 21.08 -15.96
C MET A 656 -12.66 20.43 -16.08
N VAL A 657 -13.64 21.14 -16.65
CA VAL A 657 -14.89 20.57 -17.16
C VAL A 657 -14.79 20.61 -18.68
N ILE A 658 -14.73 19.45 -19.32
CA ILE A 658 -14.37 19.28 -20.73
C ILE A 658 -15.60 18.80 -21.50
N VAL A 659 -15.95 19.48 -22.58
CA VAL A 659 -16.89 19.00 -23.58
C VAL A 659 -16.12 18.06 -24.51
N THR A 660 -16.51 16.79 -24.55
CA THR A 660 -15.72 15.72 -25.22
C THR A 660 -16.07 15.51 -26.69
N GLU A 661 -17.22 16.00 -27.14
CA GLU A 661 -17.70 15.88 -28.52
C GLU A 661 -17.96 17.26 -29.14
N ALA A 662 -18.02 17.31 -30.47
CA ALA A 662 -18.31 18.54 -31.20
C ALA A 662 -19.71 19.06 -30.88
N LEU A 663 -19.81 20.36 -30.55
CA LEU A 663 -21.05 21.01 -30.18
C LEU A 663 -21.29 22.23 -31.07
N ASP A 664 -22.54 22.42 -31.51
CA ASP A 664 -22.96 23.58 -32.30
C ASP A 664 -23.06 24.84 -31.41
N TYR A 665 -21.91 25.40 -31.01
CA TYR A 665 -21.84 26.52 -30.04
C TYR A 665 -22.56 27.82 -30.47
N TRP A 666 -22.88 28.00 -31.75
CA TRP A 666 -23.73 29.09 -32.23
C TRP A 666 -25.22 28.82 -31.94
N ASP A 667 -25.66 27.57 -31.84
CA ASP A 667 -27.04 27.27 -31.47
C ASP A 667 -27.35 27.75 -30.05
N LYS A 668 -28.58 28.23 -29.85
CA LYS A 668 -29.05 28.75 -28.58
C LYS A 668 -29.44 27.64 -27.62
N ASP A 669 -30.06 26.57 -28.11
CA ASP A 669 -30.56 25.49 -27.26
C ASP A 669 -29.38 24.62 -26.77
N ALA A 670 -28.40 24.33 -27.62
CA ALA A 670 -27.11 23.74 -27.26
C ALA A 670 -26.38 24.55 -26.17
N ARG A 671 -26.30 25.89 -26.32
CA ARG A 671 -25.73 26.77 -25.29
C ARG A 671 -26.50 26.74 -23.98
N GLN A 672 -27.83 26.76 -24.02
CA GLN A 672 -28.66 26.70 -22.80
C GLN A 672 -28.53 25.37 -22.06
N LYS A 673 -28.37 24.25 -22.78
CA LYS A 673 -28.06 22.94 -22.17
C LYS A 673 -26.69 22.92 -21.49
N LEU A 674 -25.67 23.49 -22.14
CA LEU A 674 -24.32 23.54 -21.56
C LEU A 674 -24.25 24.44 -20.32
N GLU A 675 -24.87 25.63 -20.38
CA GLU A 675 -24.95 26.53 -19.23
C GLU A 675 -25.78 25.95 -18.08
N LYS A 676 -26.83 25.16 -18.35
CA LYS A 676 -27.55 24.40 -17.32
C LYS A 676 -26.62 23.40 -16.62
N CYS A 677 -25.88 22.58 -17.36
CA CYS A 677 -24.96 21.62 -16.75
C CYS A 677 -23.83 22.31 -15.97
N LEU A 678 -23.27 23.41 -16.48
CA LEU A 678 -22.28 24.21 -15.75
C LEU A 678 -22.88 24.82 -14.49
N ALA A 679 -24.13 25.32 -14.53
CA ALA A 679 -24.83 25.80 -13.35
C ALA A 679 -25.06 24.69 -12.31
N ASP A 680 -25.27 23.43 -12.72
CA ASP A 680 -25.38 22.28 -11.80
C ASP A 680 -24.03 21.94 -11.12
N PHE A 681 -22.88 22.15 -11.80
CA PHE A 681 -21.56 22.14 -11.15
C PHE A 681 -21.38 23.34 -10.20
N GLU A 682 -21.72 24.55 -10.63
CA GLU A 682 -21.61 25.76 -9.80
C GLU A 682 -22.53 25.70 -8.58
N ASN A 683 -23.67 25.01 -8.65
CA ASN A 683 -24.57 24.79 -7.53
C ASN A 683 -24.06 23.75 -6.51
N ASN A 684 -22.93 23.09 -6.76
CA ASN A 684 -22.34 22.13 -5.83
C ASN A 684 -21.61 22.82 -4.65
N ASN A 685 -21.73 22.23 -3.45
CA ASN A 685 -21.11 22.75 -2.22
C ASN A 685 -19.57 22.86 -2.28
N TYR A 686 -18.91 22.08 -3.15
CA TYR A 686 -17.45 22.07 -3.31
C TYR A 686 -16.94 23.06 -4.38
N VAL A 687 -17.79 23.93 -4.95
CA VAL A 687 -17.43 24.86 -6.06
C VAL A 687 -17.68 26.32 -5.67
N ASP A 688 -16.69 27.19 -5.92
CA ASP A 688 -16.88 28.64 -5.86
C ASP A 688 -17.39 29.17 -7.21
N LYS A 689 -18.68 29.54 -7.23
CA LYS A 689 -19.38 30.09 -8.40
C LYS A 689 -18.77 31.38 -8.95
N SER A 690 -18.02 32.11 -8.13
CA SER A 690 -17.37 33.37 -8.55
C SER A 690 -16.05 33.16 -9.30
N LEU A 691 -15.54 31.93 -9.32
CA LEU A 691 -14.21 31.58 -9.83
C LEU A 691 -14.23 30.67 -11.07
N THR A 692 -15.42 30.36 -11.60
CA THR A 692 -15.60 29.67 -12.88
C THR A 692 -15.04 30.51 -14.04
N GLU A 693 -14.15 29.92 -14.83
CA GLU A 693 -13.59 30.52 -16.04
C GLU A 693 -13.98 29.67 -17.26
N PHE A 694 -14.74 30.26 -18.18
CA PHE A 694 -15.22 29.57 -19.37
C PHE A 694 -15.15 30.50 -20.58
N TRP A 695 -14.40 30.10 -21.60
CA TRP A 695 -14.15 30.89 -22.81
C TRP A 695 -15.45 31.40 -23.46
N LEU A 696 -16.49 30.57 -23.49
CA LEU A 696 -17.75 30.86 -24.17
C LEU A 696 -18.51 32.02 -23.49
N ARG A 697 -18.49 32.11 -22.16
CA ARG A 697 -19.14 33.21 -21.42
C ARG A 697 -18.50 34.57 -21.74
N GLU A 698 -17.18 34.62 -21.88
CA GLU A 698 -16.50 35.84 -22.32
C GLU A 698 -16.63 36.09 -23.83
N TYR A 699 -16.68 35.02 -24.63
CA TYR A 699 -16.86 35.12 -26.08
C TYR A 699 -18.23 35.66 -26.50
N VAL A 700 -19.31 35.21 -25.83
CA VAL A 700 -20.67 35.74 -26.05
C VAL A 700 -20.71 37.24 -25.71
N LYS A 701 -20.17 37.66 -24.55
CA LYS A 701 -20.06 39.08 -24.19
C LYS A 701 -19.26 39.88 -25.22
N TYR A 702 -18.18 39.32 -25.76
CA TYR A 702 -17.36 39.96 -26.79
C TYR A 702 -18.16 40.19 -28.08
N MET A 703 -18.90 39.19 -28.56
CA MET A 703 -19.79 39.34 -29.72
C MET A 703 -20.91 40.35 -29.47
N GLU A 704 -21.55 40.31 -28.30
CA GLU A 704 -22.62 41.24 -27.91
C GLU A 704 -22.13 42.70 -27.85
N ASN A 705 -20.96 42.95 -27.24
CA ASN A 705 -20.31 44.26 -27.21
C ASN A 705 -19.97 44.76 -28.63
N ASN A 706 -19.53 43.86 -29.51
CA ASN A 706 -19.26 44.13 -30.92
C ASN A 706 -20.53 44.15 -31.81
N ARG A 707 -21.72 43.95 -31.22
CA ARG A 707 -23.05 43.93 -31.89
C ARG A 707 -23.16 42.91 -33.03
N GLN A 708 -22.50 41.77 -32.87
CA GLN A 708 -22.56 40.64 -33.80
C GLN A 708 -23.68 39.66 -33.40
N ASP A 709 -24.27 38.97 -34.36
CA ASP A 709 -25.23 37.91 -34.07
C ASP A 709 -24.49 36.62 -33.67
N VAL A 710 -24.70 36.19 -32.43
CA VAL A 710 -24.11 34.99 -31.83
C VAL A 710 -24.76 33.70 -32.38
N ASN A 711 -25.92 33.81 -33.02
CA ASN A 711 -26.70 32.66 -33.50
C ASN A 711 -26.38 32.27 -34.96
N ASP A 712 -25.70 33.13 -35.73
CA ASP A 712 -25.21 32.77 -37.07
C ASP A 712 -23.86 32.04 -36.99
N LYS A 713 -23.85 30.80 -37.49
CA LYS A 713 -22.65 29.93 -37.54
C LYS A 713 -21.45 30.63 -38.20
N ASN A 714 -21.66 31.39 -39.27
CA ASN A 714 -20.56 31.99 -40.01
C ASN A 714 -19.94 33.16 -39.24
N THR A 715 -20.77 34.05 -38.69
CA THR A 715 -20.33 35.18 -37.87
C THR A 715 -19.64 34.71 -36.59
N PHE A 716 -20.20 33.69 -35.93
CA PHE A 716 -19.59 33.03 -34.77
C PHE A 716 -18.20 32.46 -35.13
N ILE A 717 -18.10 31.50 -36.04
CA ILE A 717 -16.82 30.81 -36.32
C ILE A 717 -15.73 31.78 -36.81
N ASN A 718 -16.07 32.78 -37.63
CA ASN A 718 -15.08 33.77 -38.11
C ASN A 718 -14.58 34.69 -36.99
N SER A 719 -15.42 35.12 -36.05
CA SER A 719 -15.04 36.03 -34.97
C SER A 719 -14.17 35.40 -33.87
N ILE A 720 -14.08 34.06 -33.82
CA ILE A 720 -13.22 33.35 -32.85
C ILE A 720 -11.74 33.77 -33.02
N SER A 721 -11.25 33.95 -34.24
CA SER A 721 -9.83 34.31 -34.45
C SER A 721 -9.49 35.70 -33.91
N SER A 722 -10.43 36.66 -33.95
CA SER A 722 -10.26 37.98 -33.35
C SER A 722 -10.28 37.88 -31.82
N PHE A 723 -11.27 37.18 -31.26
CA PHE A 723 -11.38 36.96 -29.82
C PHE A 723 -10.13 36.26 -29.24
N LEU A 724 -9.58 35.24 -29.91
CA LEU A 724 -8.36 34.55 -29.45
C LEU A 724 -7.08 35.39 -29.63
N THR A 725 -7.15 36.52 -30.32
CA THR A 725 -6.08 37.53 -30.37
C THR A 725 -6.21 38.50 -29.18
N ASP A 726 -7.42 38.93 -28.86
CA ASP A 726 -7.71 39.84 -27.73
C ASP A 726 -7.63 39.13 -26.36
N PHE A 727 -8.01 37.85 -26.31
CA PHE A 727 -8.04 36.99 -25.11
C PHE A 727 -7.13 35.76 -25.27
N PRO A 728 -5.80 35.94 -25.30
CA PRO A 728 -4.82 34.91 -25.66
C PRO A 728 -4.80 33.65 -24.76
N LEU A 729 -5.36 33.70 -23.55
CA LEU A 729 -5.43 32.58 -22.62
C LEU A 729 -6.35 31.45 -23.12
N PHE A 730 -7.51 31.80 -23.71
CA PHE A 730 -8.50 30.82 -24.17
C PHE A 730 -8.07 30.04 -25.42
N LYS A 731 -6.98 30.46 -26.08
CA LYS A 731 -6.44 29.74 -27.26
C LYS A 731 -6.05 28.30 -26.92
N CYS A 732 -5.69 28.02 -25.66
CA CYS A 732 -5.35 26.67 -25.20
C CYS A 732 -6.56 25.85 -24.75
N ASP A 733 -7.79 26.39 -24.81
CA ASP A 733 -8.99 25.79 -24.22
C ASP A 733 -10.08 25.42 -25.25
N ILE A 734 -9.81 25.68 -26.53
CA ILE A 734 -10.68 25.37 -27.66
C ILE A 734 -9.84 24.59 -28.68
N ASN A 735 -10.25 23.35 -28.98
CA ASN A 735 -9.64 22.54 -30.04
C ASN A 735 -10.46 22.72 -31.34
N ILE A 736 -9.84 23.29 -32.38
CA ILE A 736 -10.51 23.65 -33.63
C ILE A 736 -9.94 22.80 -34.77
N SER A 737 -10.82 22.03 -35.41
CA SER A 737 -10.55 21.24 -36.61
C SER A 737 -10.09 22.08 -37.79
N SER A 738 -9.38 21.47 -38.75
CA SER A 738 -9.16 22.07 -40.07
C SER A 738 -10.48 22.41 -40.80
N SER A 739 -11.60 21.75 -40.46
CA SER A 739 -12.96 22.10 -40.92
C SER A 739 -13.53 23.39 -40.29
N HIS A 740 -12.78 24.10 -39.44
CA HIS A 740 -13.23 25.25 -38.64
C HIS A 740 -14.37 24.90 -37.67
N GLU A 741 -14.33 23.69 -37.14
CA GLU A 741 -15.32 23.09 -36.25
C GLU A 741 -14.68 22.84 -34.88
N ILE A 742 -15.39 23.13 -33.79
CA ILE A 742 -14.85 22.96 -32.43
C ILE A 742 -15.06 21.50 -32.02
N ILE A 743 -13.98 20.72 -32.00
CA ILE A 743 -14.01 19.28 -31.68
C ILE A 743 -14.25 19.06 -30.19
N SER A 744 -13.59 19.87 -29.36
CA SER A 744 -13.64 19.78 -27.90
C SER A 744 -13.27 21.14 -27.30
N SER A 745 -13.84 21.50 -26.16
CA SER A 745 -13.41 22.69 -25.41
C SER A 745 -13.56 22.48 -23.90
N ARG A 746 -13.01 23.38 -23.10
CA ARG A 746 -13.03 23.25 -21.63
C ARG A 746 -13.36 24.54 -20.89
N ALA A 747 -13.97 24.37 -19.72
CA ALA A 747 -14.13 25.36 -18.65
C ALA A 747 -13.27 24.95 -17.44
N PHE A 748 -13.07 25.87 -16.51
CA PHE A 748 -12.38 25.65 -15.25
C PHE A 748 -13.27 26.05 -14.08
N ILE A 749 -13.53 25.12 -13.17
CA ILE A 749 -14.20 25.38 -11.88
C ILE A 749 -13.15 25.38 -10.76
N GLN A 750 -13.25 26.33 -9.83
CA GLN A 750 -12.41 26.36 -8.64
C GLN A 750 -13.12 25.65 -7.49
N THR A 751 -12.41 24.77 -6.81
CA THR A 751 -12.97 23.96 -5.72
C THR A 751 -12.64 24.57 -4.35
N VAL A 752 -13.47 24.29 -3.35
CA VAL A 752 -13.38 24.86 -1.99
C VAL A 752 -13.73 23.84 -0.91
N GLY A 753 -13.11 23.96 0.28
CA GLY A 753 -13.38 23.10 1.44
C GLY A 753 -12.90 21.65 1.30
N VAL A 754 -11.90 21.40 0.44
CA VAL A 754 -11.48 20.05 0.01
C VAL A 754 -10.25 19.53 0.77
N SER A 755 -10.13 19.82 2.06
CA SER A 755 -8.96 19.44 2.89
C SER A 755 -8.85 17.93 3.15
N SER A 756 -9.87 17.33 3.78
CA SER A 756 -9.89 15.89 4.13
C SER A 756 -9.93 14.96 2.91
N SER A 757 -9.34 13.76 3.02
CA SER A 757 -9.44 12.69 2.00
C SER A 757 -10.89 12.32 1.69
N THR A 758 -11.77 12.31 2.69
CA THR A 758 -13.21 12.09 2.54
C THR A 758 -13.86 13.16 1.67
N ASN A 759 -13.50 14.44 1.84
CA ASN A 759 -14.01 15.53 1.00
C ASN A 759 -13.46 15.43 -0.44
N LYS A 760 -12.17 15.10 -0.60
CA LYS A 760 -11.52 14.85 -1.90
C LYS A 760 -12.24 13.73 -2.67
N LYS A 761 -12.56 12.62 -2.00
CA LYS A 761 -13.34 11.48 -2.53
C LYS A 761 -14.77 11.87 -2.90
N MET A 762 -15.49 12.56 -2.02
CA MET A 762 -16.88 12.95 -2.25
C MET A 762 -17.03 13.97 -3.38
N MET A 763 -16.15 14.98 -3.43
CA MET A 763 -16.09 15.94 -4.54
C MET A 763 -15.90 15.23 -5.89
N LEU A 764 -14.92 14.32 -5.98
CA LEU A 764 -14.63 13.57 -7.21
C LEU A 764 -15.82 12.74 -7.69
N LEU A 765 -16.46 12.01 -6.78
CA LEU A 765 -17.65 11.19 -7.09
C LEU A 765 -18.84 12.06 -7.52
N GLN A 766 -19.08 13.19 -6.85
CA GLN A 766 -20.14 14.13 -7.22
C GLN A 766 -19.89 14.75 -8.60
N PHE A 767 -18.65 15.18 -8.89
CA PHE A 767 -18.32 15.81 -10.17
C PHE A 767 -18.46 14.83 -11.34
N ARG A 768 -18.01 13.58 -11.20
CA ARG A 768 -18.25 12.54 -12.23
C ARG A 768 -19.74 12.25 -12.40
N SER A 769 -20.51 12.18 -11.31
CA SER A 769 -21.96 11.95 -11.38
C SER A 769 -22.75 13.16 -11.93
N LEU A 770 -22.22 14.37 -11.86
CA LEU A 770 -22.80 15.56 -12.52
C LEU A 770 -22.48 15.56 -14.02
N ALA A 771 -21.25 15.17 -14.40
CA ALA A 771 -20.87 15.02 -15.80
C ALA A 771 -21.73 13.97 -16.52
N GLU A 772 -21.91 12.79 -15.91
CA GLU A 772 -22.71 11.66 -16.42
C GLU A 772 -24.21 11.98 -16.54
N LYS A 773 -24.73 12.93 -15.75
CA LYS A 773 -26.14 13.37 -15.80
C LYS A 773 -26.41 14.48 -16.83
N CYS A 774 -25.38 15.05 -17.46
CA CYS A 774 -25.57 16.11 -18.44
C CYS A 774 -26.11 15.57 -19.76
N GLU A 775 -26.95 16.35 -20.45
CA GLU A 775 -27.44 16.03 -21.81
C GLU A 775 -26.35 16.17 -22.89
N ILE A 776 -25.22 16.77 -22.54
CA ILE A 776 -24.02 16.94 -23.37
C ILE A 776 -22.92 16.08 -22.74
N PRO A 777 -22.13 15.32 -23.52
CA PRO A 777 -21.09 14.48 -22.98
C PRO A 777 -19.95 15.34 -22.39
N LEU A 778 -19.91 15.36 -21.05
CA LEU A 778 -18.92 16.06 -20.25
C LEU A 778 -17.95 15.08 -19.60
N MET A 779 -16.71 15.53 -19.43
CA MET A 779 -15.66 14.86 -18.65
C MET A 779 -15.09 15.87 -17.64
N VAL A 780 -14.75 15.39 -16.45
CA VAL A 780 -14.04 16.21 -15.44
C VAL A 780 -12.61 15.70 -15.27
N TYR A 781 -11.64 16.60 -15.16
CA TYR A 781 -10.24 16.22 -14.97
C TYR A 781 -9.44 17.23 -14.14
N ASN A 782 -8.55 16.71 -13.30
CA ASN A 782 -7.40 17.42 -12.77
C ASN A 782 -6.29 16.39 -12.49
N ARG A 783 -5.01 16.77 -12.61
CA ARG A 783 -3.86 15.88 -12.33
C ARG A 783 -3.90 15.23 -10.93
N ALA A 784 -4.46 15.92 -9.93
CA ALA A 784 -4.66 15.37 -8.58
C ALA A 784 -5.65 14.19 -8.53
N PHE A 785 -6.56 14.07 -9.51
CA PHE A 785 -7.56 12.98 -9.53
C PHE A 785 -6.93 11.60 -9.69
N ILE A 786 -5.74 11.51 -10.27
CA ILE A 786 -4.97 10.25 -10.38
C ILE A 786 -4.63 9.70 -8.99
N TYR A 787 -4.30 10.58 -8.05
CA TYR A 787 -4.12 10.21 -6.65
C TYR A 787 -5.46 10.04 -5.91
N PHE A 788 -6.49 10.86 -6.21
CA PHE A 788 -7.78 10.75 -5.52
C PHE A 788 -8.58 9.49 -5.90
N ASP A 789 -8.39 8.95 -7.11
CA ASP A 789 -8.95 7.65 -7.54
C ASP A 789 -8.58 6.52 -6.55
N GLN A 790 -7.42 6.60 -5.88
CA GLN A 790 -7.01 5.61 -4.87
C GLN A 790 -8.05 5.44 -3.76
N TYR A 791 -8.69 6.53 -3.31
CA TYR A 791 -9.66 6.51 -2.21
C TYR A 791 -10.95 5.78 -2.59
N THR A 792 -11.23 5.62 -3.89
CA THR A 792 -12.33 4.79 -4.38
C THR A 792 -11.92 3.32 -4.49
N ALA A 793 -10.72 3.05 -5.03
CA ALA A 793 -10.23 1.68 -5.27
C ALA A 793 -9.82 0.92 -4.00
N ILE A 794 -9.29 1.58 -2.96
CA ILE A 794 -8.78 0.92 -1.74
C ILE A 794 -9.86 0.09 -1.05
N LEU A 795 -11.04 0.67 -0.80
CA LEU A 795 -12.11 -0.03 -0.07
C LEU A 795 -12.64 -1.24 -0.85
N GLU A 796 -12.92 -1.07 -2.15
CA GLU A 796 -13.40 -2.16 -3.00
C GLU A 796 -12.38 -3.30 -3.10
N ASN A 797 -11.12 -2.98 -3.39
CA ASN A 797 -10.04 -3.97 -3.45
C ASN A 797 -9.86 -4.70 -2.11
N THR A 798 -9.93 -3.99 -0.98
CA THR A 798 -9.74 -4.59 0.35
C THR A 798 -10.86 -5.55 0.69
N VAL A 799 -12.12 -5.16 0.47
CA VAL A 799 -13.27 -6.06 0.68
C VAL A 799 -13.22 -7.24 -0.27
N ARG A 800 -12.91 -7.03 -1.56
CA ARG A 800 -12.79 -8.11 -2.55
C ARG A 800 -11.69 -9.11 -2.18
N ASN A 801 -10.49 -8.64 -1.83
CA ASN A 801 -9.34 -9.49 -1.52
C ASN A 801 -9.42 -10.21 -0.16
N VAL A 802 -10.36 -9.82 0.72
CA VAL A 802 -10.62 -10.51 2.00
C VAL A 802 -11.79 -11.52 1.88
N VAL A 803 -12.62 -11.39 0.86
CA VAL A 803 -13.75 -12.30 0.57
C VAL A 803 -13.37 -13.46 -0.37
N VAL A 804 -12.26 -13.33 -1.11
CA VAL A 804 -11.70 -14.32 -2.06
C VAL A 804 -10.60 -15.16 -1.42
#